data_AF-A0A9E3ZXY7-F1
#
_entry.id   AF-A0A9E3ZXY7-F1
#
_cell.length_a   1.000
_cell.length_b   1.000
_cell.length_c   1.000
_cell.angle_alpha   90.00
_cell.angle_beta   90.00
_cell.angle_gamma   90.00
#
_symmetry.space_group_name_H-M   'P 1'
#
loop_
_entity.id
_entity.type
_entity.pdbx_description
1 polymer ?
#
loop_
_entity_poly.entity_id
_entity_poly.type
_entity_poly.pdbx_seq_one_letter_code
_entity_poly.pdbx_strand_id
1 'polypeptide(L)'
;MSGFRADGRAGREPAAALGAFALGAILLLGAAGCASRNPQPAELDPLSSERPPREPLPDEMERAAARLAALALADRPDAAGLALGLMGDAENERADRDRSRTGLVEAAADVVVAIEGGGAYLSHARRTLRRPDVSAARQRRLQRALDRQPLALARRMLSDDRRAKVGSVFNRVSRPVTQLAMSGVADPVGSVRSAISSLLTVHQFPISTLRQRRALAAYGDFLRRHPGAPETEEVEREIESLAERLARHRWDHAMKSARRALERGSHSGASMYLARAERALPGQAETAELREEASRGLQTRERDILRSLGGDAAAFAGGLSPERHDFAVRLLTAPAGELADLERETAGSPGERAFASAIGRLGPGQDAEFIERVRRVSARGSADPMARHATAALLNPWRNPYGYYRASMESDRSRRARWLLLGPLAGGPGERELPRPVEYALDIPTGVSALLTAPIRLLQDPGATRKMNPEVLVTGERYARRFPDGAHAERVHADLERRYKRLGLWSRALEHNRARGGGSEGDVRRYREGIAESLRSSAESERRSDMKLAFYRALLRDYGDTPAARDARGELSEWWHSASAQKIRLSRDFLIEHRAVSGPEGLGIRPELLDGRRRNGEIAESGVTLLGGTRVRIELEGREPALRELEAERFARLAARIEQAAYRTLVEDERERPTSDPQRDRFLERARLGLLDRPDARPSARSESEFLGSREKHGLVRTRTSRLPLDVVVRGDLETLGLAAVPLIRLPAPPADALLYR
;
A
#
# COMPACT_ATOMS: atom_id res chain seq x y z
N MET A 1 48.21 12.84 42.72
CA MET A 1 49.29 11.84 42.60
C MET A 1 49.94 12.08 41.24
N SER A 2 51.00 12.90 41.20
CA SER A 2 52.41 12.44 41.24
C SER A 2 52.73 11.57 40.01
N GLY A 3 53.69 11.85 39.15
CA GLY A 3 54.87 12.70 39.21
C GLY A 3 55.59 12.61 37.84
N PHE A 4 56.27 13.64 37.38
CA PHE A 4 57.66 14.01 37.70
C PHE A 4 58.73 13.24 36.91
N ARG A 5 59.48 14.01 36.08
CA ARG A 5 60.93 13.98 35.74
C ARG A 5 61.12 14.25 34.26
N ALA A 6 61.70 15.37 33.78
CA ALA A 6 62.85 16.18 34.18
C ALA A 6 64.21 15.47 33.99
N ASP A 7 64.89 15.85 32.91
CA ASP A 7 66.34 16.12 32.76
C ASP A 7 66.55 16.54 31.28
N GLY A 8 67.34 17.53 30.89
CA GLY A 8 68.32 18.36 31.58
C GLY A 8 69.53 18.57 30.65
N ARG A 9 69.93 19.84 30.47
CA ARG A 9 71.20 20.36 29.89
C ARG A 9 71.29 20.49 28.36
N ALA A 10 72.01 21.45 27.79
CA ALA A 10 72.58 22.75 28.21
C ALA A 10 73.31 23.31 26.96
N GLY A 11 73.34 24.63 26.78
CA GLY A 11 74.50 25.28 26.15
C GLY A 11 74.25 26.32 25.04
N ARG A 12 74.19 27.59 25.46
CA ARG A 12 74.82 28.81 24.88
C ARG A 12 74.43 29.22 23.45
N GLU A 13 73.59 30.26 23.29
CA GLU A 13 73.91 31.72 23.17
C GLU A 13 73.93 32.16 21.68
N PRO A 14 73.69 33.44 21.28
CA PRO A 14 73.22 34.61 22.03
C PRO A 14 72.11 35.43 21.29
N ALA A 15 71.69 36.51 21.95
CA ALA A 15 71.25 37.79 21.37
C ALA A 15 69.90 37.86 20.59
N ALA A 16 68.88 38.29 21.35
CA ALA A 16 68.14 39.53 21.09
C ALA A 16 67.60 39.76 19.65
N ALA A 17 66.48 39.12 19.33
CA ALA A 17 65.55 39.56 18.30
C ALA A 17 64.11 39.52 18.86
N LEU A 18 63.83 40.37 19.84
CA LEU A 18 62.50 40.52 20.47
C LEU A 18 62.03 41.96 20.32
N GLY A 19 61.56 42.26 19.11
CA GLY A 19 61.00 43.58 18.77
C GLY A 19 60.38 43.68 17.38
N ALA A 20 60.12 42.57 16.68
CA ALA A 20 59.52 42.59 15.34
C ALA A 20 58.48 41.49 15.07
N PHE A 21 58.14 40.64 16.06
CA PHE A 21 57.18 39.53 15.88
C PHE A 21 55.76 39.80 16.41
N ALA A 22 55.54 40.89 17.15
CA ALA A 22 54.20 41.23 17.66
C ALA A 22 53.33 42.03 16.65
N LEU A 23 53.93 42.60 15.60
CA LEU A 23 53.21 43.31 14.53
C LEU A 23 52.95 42.43 13.29
N GLY A 24 53.69 41.34 13.10
CA GLY A 24 53.47 40.38 12.03
C GLY A 24 52.29 39.43 12.27
N ALA A 25 51.99 39.10 13.53
CA ALA A 25 50.86 38.22 13.88
C ALA A 25 49.49 38.93 13.79
N ILE A 26 49.44 40.25 13.97
CA ILE A 26 48.20 41.05 13.84
C ILE A 26 47.93 41.41 12.36
N LEU A 27 48.97 41.51 11.52
CA LEU A 27 48.80 41.66 10.06
C LEU A 27 48.51 40.34 9.33
N LEU A 28 48.89 39.18 9.88
CA LEU A 28 48.52 37.86 9.33
C LEU A 28 47.14 37.36 9.79
N LEU A 29 46.58 37.88 10.88
CA LEU A 29 45.18 37.64 11.28
C LEU A 29 44.19 38.64 10.66
N GLY A 30 44.66 39.78 10.13
CA GLY A 30 43.86 40.73 9.35
C GLY A 30 43.71 40.38 7.86
N ALA A 31 44.57 39.50 7.31
CA ALA A 31 44.54 39.07 5.91
C ALA A 31 43.77 37.75 5.66
N ALA A 32 43.27 37.11 6.73
CA ALA A 32 42.21 36.10 6.66
C ALA A 32 40.81 36.73 6.85
N GLY A 33 40.71 38.06 6.75
CA GLY A 33 39.46 38.74 6.54
C GLY A 33 38.83 38.19 5.27
N CYS A 34 37.64 37.60 5.42
CA CYS A 34 36.71 37.18 4.39
C CYS A 34 37.01 37.85 3.04
N ALA A 35 37.78 37.18 2.18
CA ALA A 35 37.75 37.49 0.77
C ALA A 35 36.33 37.13 0.33
N SER A 36 35.44 38.11 0.43
CA SER A 36 34.13 38.12 -0.19
C SER A 36 34.41 37.95 -1.67
N ARG A 37 34.42 36.68 -2.10
CA ARG A 37 34.56 36.36 -3.51
C ARG A 37 33.44 37.10 -4.23
N ASN A 38 33.82 38.05 -5.08
CA ASN A 38 32.84 38.73 -5.91
C ASN A 38 32.07 37.67 -6.68
N PRO A 39 30.73 37.65 -6.55
CA PRO A 39 29.92 36.66 -7.20
C PRO A 39 30.14 36.77 -8.72
N GLN A 40 30.36 35.63 -9.39
CA GLN A 40 30.51 35.65 -10.84
C GLN A 40 29.21 36.16 -11.49
N PRO A 41 29.26 36.79 -12.68
CA PRO A 41 28.05 37.26 -13.36
C PRO A 41 26.98 36.18 -13.54
N ALA A 42 27.39 34.92 -13.73
CA ALA A 42 26.49 33.78 -13.81
C ALA A 42 25.79 33.46 -12.48
N GLU A 43 26.38 33.80 -11.34
CA GLU A 43 25.78 33.60 -10.02
C GLU A 43 24.76 34.70 -9.67
N LEU A 44 24.92 35.90 -10.23
CA LEU A 44 23.99 37.02 -10.06
C LEU A 44 22.77 36.89 -10.99
N ASP A 45 23.01 36.45 -12.22
CA ASP A 45 21.97 36.19 -13.21
C ASP A 45 22.13 34.78 -13.82
N PRO A 46 21.48 33.76 -13.21
CA PRO A 46 21.66 32.37 -13.60
C PRO A 46 21.07 32.02 -14.97
N LEU A 47 20.26 32.93 -15.54
CA LEU A 47 19.62 32.76 -16.83
C LEU A 47 20.37 33.56 -17.90
N SER A 48 20.52 33.01 -19.09
CA SER A 48 20.99 33.75 -20.25
C SER A 48 19.89 34.66 -20.80
N SER A 49 20.31 35.81 -21.31
CA SER A 49 19.49 36.78 -22.04
C SER A 49 19.43 36.47 -23.55
N GLU A 50 20.22 35.51 -24.03
CA GLU A 50 20.24 35.10 -25.44
C GLU A 50 18.87 34.57 -25.86
N ARG A 51 18.22 35.32 -26.74
CA ARG A 51 16.98 34.92 -27.40
C ARG A 51 17.38 34.10 -28.63
N PRO A 52 17.00 32.81 -28.73
CA PRO A 52 17.06 32.15 -30.02
C PRO A 52 16.17 32.93 -31.01
N PRO A 53 16.57 33.06 -32.29
CA PRO A 53 15.78 33.75 -33.30
C PRO A 53 14.37 33.14 -33.36
N ARG A 54 13.35 33.99 -33.38
CA ARG A 54 11.93 33.60 -33.49
C ARG A 54 11.73 32.82 -34.79
N GLU A 55 11.29 31.58 -34.69
CA GLU A 55 10.63 30.90 -35.81
C GLU A 55 9.12 31.00 -35.63
N PRO A 56 8.38 31.39 -36.67
CA PRO A 56 6.92 31.37 -36.61
C PRO A 56 6.47 29.91 -36.46
N LEU A 57 5.75 29.62 -35.38
CA LEU A 57 5.06 28.35 -35.21
C LEU A 57 3.68 28.42 -35.92
N PRO A 58 3.26 27.38 -36.65
CA PRO A 58 3.98 26.13 -36.86
C PRO A 58 5.07 26.23 -37.94
N ASP A 59 6.24 25.64 -37.67
CA ASP A 59 7.34 25.58 -38.63
C ASP A 59 7.07 24.56 -39.78
N GLU A 60 7.97 24.44 -40.75
CA GLU A 60 7.79 23.50 -41.86
C GLU A 60 7.77 22.04 -41.41
N MET A 61 8.59 21.70 -40.40
CA MET A 61 8.63 20.37 -39.81
C MET A 61 7.30 20.01 -39.14
N GLU A 62 6.73 20.93 -38.35
CA GLU A 62 5.45 20.75 -37.67
C GLU A 62 4.29 20.61 -38.65
N ARG A 63 4.28 21.41 -39.73
CA ARG A 63 3.28 21.30 -40.79
C ARG A 63 3.38 19.96 -41.53
N ALA A 64 4.61 19.52 -41.86
CA ALA A 64 4.84 18.24 -42.50
C ALA A 64 4.45 17.05 -41.59
N ALA A 65 4.78 17.13 -40.30
CA ALA A 65 4.41 16.12 -39.30
C ALA A 65 2.89 16.03 -39.10
N ALA A 66 2.20 17.16 -39.00
CA ALA A 66 0.74 17.21 -38.89
C ALA A 66 0.07 16.61 -40.14
N ARG A 67 0.58 16.94 -41.33
CA ARG A 67 0.12 16.37 -42.60
C ARG A 67 0.33 14.86 -42.65
N LEU A 68 1.50 14.38 -42.26
CA LEU A 68 1.79 12.94 -42.21
C LEU A 68 0.85 12.21 -41.25
N ALA A 69 0.62 12.75 -40.05
CA ALA A 69 -0.30 12.17 -39.09
C ALA A 69 -1.73 12.09 -39.64
N ALA A 70 -2.22 13.15 -40.29
CA ALA A 70 -3.53 13.15 -40.93
C ALA A 70 -3.63 12.12 -42.07
N LEU A 71 -2.59 12.01 -42.90
CA LEU A 71 -2.54 11.05 -44.00
C LEU A 71 -2.44 9.59 -43.51
N ALA A 72 -1.72 9.36 -42.41
CA ALA A 72 -1.64 8.06 -41.78
C ALA A 72 -2.99 7.62 -41.20
N LEU A 73 -3.73 8.53 -40.55
CA LEU A 73 -5.07 8.28 -40.05
C LEU A 73 -6.10 8.05 -41.16
N ALA A 74 -5.86 8.63 -42.35
CA ALA A 74 -6.70 8.45 -43.53
C ALA A 74 -6.32 7.22 -44.39
N ASP A 75 -5.39 6.38 -43.93
CA ASP A 75 -4.91 5.17 -44.64
C ASP A 75 -4.37 5.47 -46.05
N ARG A 76 -3.56 6.53 -46.18
CA ARG A 76 -2.94 6.97 -47.45
C ARG A 76 -1.41 6.80 -47.40
N PRO A 77 -0.89 5.56 -47.51
CA PRO A 77 0.53 5.28 -47.29
C PRO A 77 1.46 6.02 -48.26
N ASP A 78 1.12 6.11 -49.55
CA ASP A 78 1.94 6.80 -50.55
C ASP A 78 2.07 8.30 -50.26
N ALA A 79 0.95 8.95 -49.91
CA ALA A 79 0.93 10.37 -49.57
C ALA A 79 1.66 10.63 -48.24
N ALA A 80 1.53 9.72 -47.27
CA ALA A 80 2.27 9.78 -46.01
C ALA A 80 3.79 9.62 -46.26
N GLY A 81 4.20 8.78 -47.21
CA GLY A 81 5.58 8.65 -47.66
C GLY A 81 6.15 9.94 -48.26
N LEU A 82 5.36 10.66 -49.06
CA LEU A 82 5.75 11.98 -49.57
C LEU A 82 5.93 13.01 -48.45
N ALA A 83 5.01 13.03 -47.47
CA ALA A 83 5.13 13.92 -46.31
C ALA A 83 6.36 13.58 -45.44
N LEU A 84 6.73 12.30 -45.35
CA LEU A 84 7.95 11.86 -44.69
C LEU A 84 9.21 12.39 -45.39
N GLY A 85 9.21 12.43 -46.74
CA GLY A 85 10.27 13.05 -47.53
C GLY A 85 10.47 14.53 -47.16
N LEU A 86 9.37 15.30 -47.14
CA LEU A 86 9.38 16.72 -46.75
C LEU A 86 9.91 16.94 -45.32
N MET A 87 9.58 16.03 -44.39
CA MET A 87 10.16 16.07 -43.04
C MET A 87 11.67 15.82 -43.06
N GLY A 88 12.15 14.93 -43.93
CA GLY A 88 13.58 14.68 -44.11
C GLY A 88 14.33 15.92 -44.62
N ASP A 89 13.77 16.61 -45.60
CA ASP A 89 14.33 17.84 -46.16
C ASP A 89 14.41 18.95 -45.10
N ALA A 90 13.33 19.16 -44.35
CA ALA A 90 13.29 20.13 -43.26
C ALA A 90 14.27 19.79 -42.11
N GLU A 91 14.50 18.51 -41.82
CA GLU A 91 15.50 18.08 -40.82
C GLU A 91 16.94 18.36 -41.28
N ASN A 92 17.22 18.16 -42.56
CA ASN A 92 18.53 18.45 -43.15
C ASN A 92 18.81 19.95 -43.11
N GLU A 93 17.83 20.79 -43.49
CA GLU A 93 17.98 22.25 -43.42
C GLU A 93 18.24 22.74 -41.97
N ARG A 94 17.61 22.10 -40.97
CA ARG A 94 17.92 22.40 -39.56
C ARG A 94 19.35 22.02 -39.19
N ALA A 95 19.83 20.87 -39.66
CA ALA A 95 21.21 20.44 -39.41
C ALA A 95 22.22 21.39 -40.07
N ASP A 96 21.94 21.88 -41.27
CA ASP A 96 22.77 22.87 -41.98
C ASP A 96 22.86 24.20 -41.23
N ARG A 97 21.84 24.54 -40.43
CA ARG A 97 21.81 25.71 -39.54
C ARG A 97 22.40 25.45 -38.14
N ASP A 98 23.15 24.36 -37.98
CA ASP A 98 23.74 23.88 -36.71
C ASP A 98 22.72 23.73 -35.57
N ARG A 99 21.48 23.34 -35.93
CA ARG A 99 20.42 23.10 -34.95
C ARG A 99 20.29 21.63 -34.63
N SER A 100 19.82 21.36 -33.42
CA SER A 100 19.54 20.00 -32.97
C SER A 100 18.46 19.34 -33.83
N ARG A 101 18.72 18.09 -34.21
CA ARG A 101 17.75 17.19 -34.85
C ARG A 101 16.50 17.02 -33.98
N THR A 102 15.32 17.07 -34.59
CA THR A 102 14.02 16.91 -33.95
C THR A 102 13.78 15.45 -33.55
N GLY A 103 14.30 14.52 -34.35
CA GLY A 103 14.03 13.07 -34.24
C GLY A 103 12.64 12.65 -34.70
N LEU A 104 11.84 13.57 -35.27
CA LEU A 104 10.48 13.28 -35.73
C LEU A 104 10.46 12.41 -36.98
N VAL A 105 11.44 12.55 -37.87
CA VAL A 105 11.57 11.76 -39.11
C VAL A 105 11.59 10.25 -38.81
N GLU A 106 12.34 9.84 -37.77
CA GLU A 106 12.42 8.42 -37.40
C GLU A 106 11.08 7.87 -36.88
N ALA A 107 10.32 8.68 -36.14
CA ALA A 107 9.00 8.30 -35.64
C ALA A 107 7.97 8.28 -36.77
N ALA A 108 8.05 9.24 -37.69
CA ALA A 108 7.19 9.32 -38.87
C ALA A 108 7.40 8.13 -39.81
N ALA A 109 8.64 7.69 -40.02
CA ALA A 109 8.94 6.48 -40.77
C ALA A 109 8.29 5.23 -40.15
N ASP A 110 8.35 5.12 -38.82
CA ASP A 110 7.69 4.02 -38.09
C ASP A 110 6.16 4.05 -38.28
N VAL A 111 5.54 5.25 -38.30
CA VAL A 111 4.10 5.43 -38.55
C VAL A 111 3.73 5.00 -39.97
N VAL A 112 4.46 5.44 -40.99
CA VAL A 112 4.19 5.09 -42.39
C VAL A 112 4.16 3.57 -42.59
N VAL A 113 5.14 2.86 -42.02
CA VAL A 113 5.19 1.40 -42.10
C VAL A 113 4.07 0.74 -41.29
N ALA A 114 3.63 1.34 -40.19
CA ALA A 114 2.53 0.80 -39.39
C ALA A 114 1.18 0.85 -40.12
N ILE A 115 1.00 1.77 -41.09
CA ILE A 115 -0.19 1.84 -41.96
C ILE A 115 -0.35 0.54 -42.76
N GLU A 116 0.76 -0.02 -43.26
CA GLU A 116 0.78 -1.31 -44.01
C GLU A 116 0.40 -2.52 -43.14
N GLY A 117 0.21 -2.32 -41.83
CA GLY A 117 -0.27 -3.31 -40.88
C GLY A 117 0.79 -3.80 -39.91
N GLY A 118 0.33 -4.50 -38.87
CA GLY A 118 1.18 -4.97 -37.77
C GLY A 118 2.32 -5.88 -38.25
N GLY A 119 2.08 -6.77 -39.21
CA GLY A 119 3.11 -7.66 -39.75
C GLY A 119 4.25 -6.91 -40.45
N ALA A 120 3.92 -5.89 -41.25
CA ALA A 120 4.88 -5.05 -41.95
C ALA A 120 5.74 -4.27 -40.96
N TYR A 121 5.11 -3.67 -39.93
CA TYR A 121 5.81 -2.97 -38.86
C TYR A 121 6.79 -3.86 -38.09
N LEU A 122 6.40 -5.10 -37.77
CA LEU A 122 7.27 -6.03 -37.04
C LEU A 122 8.47 -6.49 -37.89
N SER A 123 8.24 -6.72 -39.19
CA SER A 123 9.32 -7.02 -40.14
C SER A 123 10.28 -5.85 -40.31
N HIS A 124 9.75 -4.62 -40.38
CA HIS A 124 10.55 -3.40 -40.38
C HIS A 124 11.36 -3.27 -39.09
N ALA A 125 10.75 -3.42 -37.92
CA ALA A 125 11.43 -3.36 -36.63
C ALA A 125 12.60 -4.35 -36.56
N ARG A 126 12.42 -5.61 -36.99
CA ARG A 126 13.49 -6.63 -37.05
C ARG A 126 14.60 -6.25 -38.02
N ARG A 127 14.27 -5.73 -39.21
CA ARG A 127 15.28 -5.29 -40.20
C ARG A 127 16.07 -4.10 -39.69
N THR A 128 15.40 -3.10 -39.14
CA THR A 128 16.03 -1.89 -38.60
C THR A 128 16.95 -2.24 -37.43
N LEU A 129 16.53 -3.09 -36.49
CA LEU A 129 17.37 -3.53 -35.36
C LEU A 129 18.65 -4.29 -35.75
N ARG A 130 18.74 -4.83 -36.97
CA ARG A 130 19.96 -5.47 -37.49
C ARG A 130 20.99 -4.46 -38.01
N ARG A 131 20.59 -3.21 -38.24
CA ARG A 131 21.50 -2.19 -38.74
C ARG A 131 22.35 -1.62 -37.58
N PRO A 132 23.64 -1.33 -37.81
CA PRO A 132 24.53 -0.79 -36.78
C PRO A 132 24.30 0.71 -36.48
N ASP A 133 23.59 1.43 -37.35
CA ASP A 133 23.41 2.89 -37.33
C ASP A 133 22.15 3.37 -36.59
N VAL A 134 21.50 2.50 -35.81
CA VAL A 134 20.24 2.84 -35.13
C VAL A 134 20.50 3.58 -33.83
N SER A 135 19.83 4.73 -33.65
CA SER A 135 19.86 5.50 -32.40
C SER A 135 19.41 4.63 -31.21
N ALA A 136 20.04 4.79 -30.04
CA ALA A 136 19.72 3.98 -28.86
C ALA A 136 18.23 4.09 -28.45
N ALA A 137 17.65 5.28 -28.62
CA ALA A 137 16.22 5.53 -28.37
C ALA A 137 15.32 4.74 -29.33
N ARG A 138 15.62 4.77 -30.64
CA ARG A 138 14.87 4.00 -31.65
C ARG A 138 15.04 2.50 -31.46
N GLN A 139 16.25 2.04 -31.16
CA GLN A 139 16.53 0.63 -30.87
C GLN A 139 15.65 0.11 -29.73
N ARG A 140 15.59 0.85 -28.60
CA ARG A 140 14.74 0.48 -27.47
C ARG A 140 13.26 0.49 -27.82
N ARG A 141 12.79 1.51 -28.56
CA ARG A 141 11.39 1.60 -29.00
C ARG A 141 10.98 0.40 -29.85
N LEU A 142 11.78 0.07 -30.86
CA LEU A 142 11.53 -1.07 -31.75
C LEU A 142 11.61 -2.40 -31.00
N GLN A 143 12.61 -2.57 -30.12
CA GLN A 143 12.71 -3.78 -29.29
C GLN A 143 11.47 -3.95 -28.41
N ARG A 144 10.94 -2.87 -27.83
CA ARG A 144 9.69 -2.93 -27.05
C ARG A 144 8.49 -3.31 -27.88
N ALA A 145 8.38 -2.80 -29.11
CA ALA A 145 7.30 -3.19 -29.99
C ALA A 145 7.32 -4.70 -30.28
N LEU A 146 8.53 -5.27 -30.46
CA LEU A 146 8.71 -6.71 -30.58
C LEU A 146 8.38 -7.44 -29.27
N ASP A 147 8.87 -6.94 -28.14
CA ASP A 147 8.69 -7.56 -26.81
C ASP A 147 7.22 -7.52 -26.32
N ARG A 148 6.42 -6.56 -26.78
CA ARG A 148 4.99 -6.40 -26.45
C ARG A 148 4.07 -7.26 -27.31
N GLN A 149 4.59 -8.00 -28.29
CA GLN A 149 3.76 -8.96 -29.04
C GLN A 149 3.11 -9.96 -28.08
N PRO A 150 1.83 -10.30 -28.24
CA PRO A 150 1.13 -11.19 -27.30
C PRO A 150 1.86 -12.53 -27.07
N LEU A 151 2.39 -13.14 -28.14
CA LEU A 151 3.16 -14.38 -28.05
C LEU A 151 4.50 -14.21 -27.32
N ALA A 152 5.26 -13.15 -27.63
CA ALA A 152 6.53 -12.86 -26.97
C ALA A 152 6.31 -12.53 -25.48
N LEU A 153 5.26 -11.79 -25.16
CA LEU A 153 4.85 -11.48 -23.81
C LEU A 153 4.48 -12.75 -23.03
N ALA A 154 3.68 -13.65 -23.60
CA ALA A 154 3.30 -14.91 -22.96
C ALA A 154 4.52 -15.78 -22.63
N ARG A 155 5.39 -16.01 -23.62
CA ARG A 155 6.65 -16.77 -23.45
C ARG A 155 7.57 -16.14 -22.42
N ARG A 156 7.70 -14.80 -22.43
CA ARG A 156 8.47 -14.06 -21.42
C ARG A 156 7.87 -14.24 -20.02
N MET A 157 6.56 -14.13 -19.86
CA MET A 157 5.90 -14.32 -18.56
C MET A 157 6.11 -15.72 -17.99
N LEU A 158 6.06 -16.76 -18.84
CA LEU A 158 6.36 -18.14 -18.42
C LEU A 158 7.84 -18.33 -18.06
N SER A 159 8.76 -17.77 -18.84
CA SER A 159 10.19 -17.77 -18.50
C SER A 159 10.45 -17.04 -17.17
N ASP A 160 9.85 -15.87 -16.97
CA ASP A 160 9.98 -15.08 -15.76
C ASP A 160 9.32 -15.78 -14.55
N ASP A 161 8.26 -16.56 -14.76
CA ASP A 161 7.67 -17.44 -13.74
C ASP A 161 8.65 -18.54 -13.32
N ARG A 162 9.25 -19.24 -14.29
CA ARG A 162 10.28 -20.27 -14.03
C ARG A 162 11.47 -19.67 -13.28
N ARG A 163 12.00 -18.54 -13.76
CA ARG A 163 13.10 -17.81 -13.11
C ARG A 163 12.74 -17.35 -11.70
N ALA A 164 11.51 -16.93 -11.46
CA ALA A 164 11.11 -16.51 -10.13
C ALA A 164 10.90 -17.67 -9.17
N LYS A 165 10.39 -18.81 -9.64
CA LYS A 165 10.32 -20.05 -8.85
C LYS A 165 11.72 -20.50 -8.48
N VAL A 166 12.58 -20.71 -9.48
CA VAL A 166 13.99 -21.11 -9.27
C VAL A 166 14.75 -20.10 -8.43
N GLY A 167 14.63 -18.81 -8.75
CA GLY A 167 15.29 -17.73 -8.02
C GLY A 167 14.80 -17.61 -6.58
N SER A 168 13.51 -17.79 -6.33
CA SER A 168 12.97 -17.80 -4.96
C SER A 168 13.43 -19.02 -4.18
N VAL A 169 13.58 -20.21 -4.81
CA VAL A 169 14.15 -21.39 -4.16
C VAL A 169 15.62 -21.12 -3.85
N PHE A 170 16.40 -20.74 -4.85
CA PHE A 170 17.82 -20.47 -4.74
C PHE A 170 18.11 -19.41 -3.68
N ASN A 171 17.45 -18.26 -3.72
CA ASN A 171 17.66 -17.16 -2.76
C ASN A 171 17.30 -17.55 -1.32
N ARG A 172 16.37 -18.48 -1.15
CA ARG A 172 15.96 -18.97 0.17
C ARG A 172 16.86 -20.09 0.68
N VAL A 173 17.47 -20.87 -0.20
CA VAL A 173 18.46 -21.92 0.15
C VAL A 173 19.85 -21.32 0.36
N SER A 174 20.27 -20.39 -0.50
CA SER A 174 21.60 -19.77 -0.44
C SER A 174 21.80 -18.98 0.84
N ARG A 175 20.76 -18.31 1.32
CA ARG A 175 20.83 -17.48 2.52
C ARG A 175 21.24 -18.24 3.80
N PRO A 176 20.56 -19.33 4.22
CA PRO A 176 21.00 -20.13 5.37
C PRO A 176 22.32 -20.88 5.14
N VAL A 177 22.62 -21.32 3.92
CA VAL A 177 23.88 -22.01 3.61
C VAL A 177 25.09 -21.08 3.72
N THR A 178 24.98 -19.84 3.22
CA THR A 178 26.04 -18.83 3.35
C THR A 178 26.18 -18.36 4.80
N GLN A 179 25.07 -18.28 5.56
CA GLN A 179 25.13 -18.02 7.00
C GLN A 179 25.85 -19.15 7.75
N LEU A 180 25.53 -20.43 7.50
CA LEU A 180 26.22 -21.60 8.07
C LEU A 180 27.73 -21.61 7.77
N ALA A 181 28.12 -21.25 6.54
CA ALA A 181 29.52 -21.25 6.13
C ALA A 181 30.34 -20.13 6.78
N MET A 182 29.70 -19.03 7.22
CA MET A 182 30.41 -17.86 7.76
C MET A 182 30.22 -17.67 9.28
N SER A 183 29.14 -18.15 9.88
CA SER A 183 28.84 -17.96 11.31
C SER A 183 29.26 -19.15 12.19
N GLY A 184 30.32 -19.85 11.81
CA GLY A 184 30.77 -21.11 12.40
C GLY A 184 30.39 -21.27 13.88
N VAL A 185 29.51 -22.24 14.15
CA VAL A 185 29.12 -22.78 15.48
C VAL A 185 27.90 -22.14 16.20
N ALA A 186 27.33 -21.00 15.79
CA ALA A 186 26.31 -20.36 16.66
C ALA A 186 24.87 -20.96 16.66
N ASP A 187 24.34 -21.51 15.56
CA ASP A 187 23.01 -22.15 15.55
C ASP A 187 22.79 -23.13 14.36
N PRO A 188 23.30 -24.36 14.45
CA PRO A 188 23.12 -25.37 13.40
C PRO A 188 21.64 -25.79 13.25
N VAL A 189 20.84 -25.70 14.31
CA VAL A 189 19.43 -26.13 14.31
C VAL A 189 18.55 -25.10 13.61
N GLY A 190 18.74 -23.80 13.88
CA GLY A 190 18.03 -22.71 13.20
C GLY A 190 18.33 -22.62 11.70
N SER A 191 19.56 -22.96 11.31
CA SER A 191 19.98 -22.93 9.89
C SER A 191 19.43 -24.10 9.08
N VAL A 192 19.45 -25.32 9.65
CA VAL A 192 18.77 -26.49 9.08
C VAL A 192 17.25 -26.27 9.02
N ARG A 193 16.66 -25.65 10.04
CA ARG A 193 15.25 -25.23 10.05
C ARG A 193 14.91 -24.26 8.92
N SER A 194 15.76 -23.25 8.69
CA SER A 194 15.58 -22.27 7.62
C SER A 194 15.69 -22.94 6.23
N ALA A 195 16.61 -23.88 6.06
CA ALA A 195 16.76 -24.65 4.82
C ALA A 195 15.55 -25.58 4.55
N ILE A 196 15.11 -26.36 5.55
CA ILE A 196 13.95 -27.26 5.44
C ILE A 196 12.66 -26.46 5.23
N SER A 197 12.42 -25.40 6.00
CA SER A 197 11.28 -24.50 5.79
C SER A 197 11.31 -23.88 4.40
N SER A 198 12.48 -23.50 3.90
CA SER A 198 12.65 -22.91 2.57
C SER A 198 12.36 -23.91 1.44
N LEU A 199 12.78 -25.16 1.60
CA LEU A 199 12.50 -26.28 0.69
C LEU A 199 11.00 -26.63 0.70
N LEU A 200 10.35 -26.64 1.86
CA LEU A 200 8.91 -26.90 1.96
C LEU A 200 8.05 -25.76 1.39
N THR A 201 8.56 -24.52 1.38
CA THR A 201 7.86 -23.40 0.75
C THR A 201 7.82 -23.53 -0.79
N VAL A 202 8.65 -24.40 -1.39
CA VAL A 202 8.57 -24.73 -2.82
C VAL A 202 7.26 -25.44 -3.15
N HIS A 203 6.74 -26.24 -2.21
CA HIS A 203 5.41 -26.86 -2.34
C HIS A 203 4.26 -25.88 -2.10
N GLN A 204 4.54 -24.69 -1.58
CA GLN A 204 3.54 -23.63 -1.34
C GLN A 204 3.40 -22.65 -2.52
N PHE A 205 4.08 -22.88 -3.65
CA PHE A 205 3.80 -22.08 -4.83
C PHE A 205 2.35 -22.35 -5.30
N PRO A 206 1.56 -21.30 -5.56
CA PRO A 206 0.21 -21.50 -6.05
C PRO A 206 0.26 -22.26 -7.38
N ILE A 207 -0.65 -23.22 -7.56
CA ILE A 207 -0.77 -24.07 -8.75
C ILE A 207 -0.86 -23.23 -10.05
N SER A 208 -1.45 -22.04 -9.96
CA SER A 208 -1.43 -21.03 -11.01
C SER A 208 -0.91 -19.69 -10.47
N THR A 209 0.25 -19.26 -10.97
CA THR A 209 0.85 -17.98 -10.59
C THR A 209 0.23 -16.81 -11.37
N LEU A 210 0.40 -15.60 -10.86
CA LEU A 210 -0.06 -14.38 -11.53
C LEU A 210 0.49 -14.25 -12.97
N ARG A 211 1.76 -14.61 -13.16
CA ARG A 211 2.43 -14.55 -14.47
C ARG A 211 1.85 -15.57 -15.44
N GLN A 212 1.52 -16.77 -14.96
CA GLN A 212 0.85 -17.80 -15.75
C GLN A 212 -0.56 -17.36 -16.19
N ARG A 213 -1.33 -16.70 -15.31
CA ARG A 213 -2.64 -16.12 -15.66
C ARG A 213 -2.53 -15.03 -16.72
N ARG A 214 -1.50 -14.19 -16.64
CA ARG A 214 -1.22 -13.17 -17.66
C ARG A 214 -0.75 -13.79 -18.98
N ALA A 215 0.06 -14.84 -18.93
CA ALA A 215 0.46 -15.60 -20.12
C ALA A 215 -0.76 -16.21 -20.82
N LEU A 216 -1.70 -16.80 -20.07
CA LEU A 216 -2.97 -17.31 -20.59
C LEU A 216 -3.77 -16.20 -21.32
N ALA A 217 -3.90 -15.02 -20.72
CA ALA A 217 -4.57 -13.89 -21.36
C ALA A 217 -3.86 -13.41 -22.64
N ALA A 218 -2.52 -13.35 -22.62
CA ALA A 218 -1.71 -12.96 -23.76
C ALA A 218 -1.78 -13.98 -24.91
N TYR A 219 -1.80 -15.28 -24.61
CA TYR A 219 -2.05 -16.33 -25.60
C TYR A 219 -3.46 -16.23 -26.21
N GLY A 220 -4.49 -15.98 -25.39
CA GLY A 220 -5.85 -15.74 -25.91
C GLY A 220 -5.94 -14.49 -26.78
N ASP A 221 -5.18 -13.43 -26.48
CA ASP A 221 -5.09 -12.25 -27.34
C ASP A 221 -4.34 -12.53 -28.64
N PHE A 222 -3.31 -13.38 -28.63
CA PHE A 222 -2.63 -13.84 -29.83
C PHE A 222 -3.59 -14.57 -30.78
N LEU A 223 -4.33 -15.57 -30.30
CA LEU A 223 -5.26 -16.35 -31.13
C LEU A 223 -6.36 -15.48 -31.75
N ARG A 224 -6.89 -14.50 -30.99
CA ARG A 224 -7.89 -13.57 -31.51
C ARG A 224 -7.36 -12.67 -32.64
N ARG A 225 -6.10 -12.25 -32.56
CA ARG A 225 -5.48 -11.37 -33.57
C ARG A 225 -4.89 -12.13 -34.76
N HIS A 226 -4.50 -13.39 -34.56
CA HIS A 226 -3.77 -14.21 -35.53
C HIS A 226 -4.31 -15.64 -35.58
N PRO A 227 -5.58 -15.87 -35.99
CA PRO A 227 -6.19 -17.20 -35.95
C PRO A 227 -5.47 -18.22 -36.87
N GLY A 228 -4.91 -17.78 -37.99
CA GLY A 228 -4.21 -18.64 -38.97
C GLY A 228 -2.69 -18.68 -38.85
N ALA A 229 -2.10 -18.29 -37.72
CA ALA A 229 -0.65 -18.35 -37.54
C ALA A 229 -0.15 -19.81 -37.41
N PRO A 230 1.07 -20.14 -37.86
CA PRO A 230 1.61 -21.49 -37.72
C PRO A 230 1.81 -21.89 -36.25
N GLU A 231 1.93 -20.93 -35.34
CA GLU A 231 2.04 -21.18 -33.90
C GLU A 231 0.70 -21.47 -33.19
N THR A 232 -0.45 -21.42 -33.90
CA THR A 232 -1.79 -21.58 -33.29
C THR A 232 -1.94 -22.90 -32.52
N GLU A 233 -1.55 -24.04 -33.09
CA GLU A 233 -1.66 -25.36 -32.42
C GLU A 233 -0.79 -25.47 -31.15
N GLU A 234 0.38 -24.81 -31.11
CA GLU A 234 1.21 -24.75 -29.92
C GLU A 234 0.54 -23.89 -28.85
N VAL A 235 -0.01 -22.74 -29.25
CA VAL A 235 -0.65 -21.78 -28.35
C VAL A 235 -1.94 -22.36 -27.74
N GLU A 236 -2.75 -23.09 -28.50
CA GLU A 236 -3.96 -23.75 -28.00
C GLU A 236 -3.65 -24.77 -26.90
N ARG A 237 -2.60 -25.60 -27.09
CA ARG A 237 -2.15 -26.55 -26.07
C ARG A 237 -1.66 -25.86 -24.79
N GLU A 238 -0.94 -24.76 -24.92
CA GLU A 238 -0.50 -23.96 -23.77
C GLU A 238 -1.67 -23.29 -23.04
N ILE A 239 -2.67 -22.81 -23.78
CA ILE A 239 -3.92 -22.27 -23.20
C ILE A 239 -4.63 -23.35 -22.39
N GLU A 240 -4.81 -24.55 -22.96
CA GLU A 240 -5.47 -25.68 -22.29
C GLU A 240 -4.78 -26.02 -20.96
N SER A 241 -3.45 -26.23 -21.00
CA SER A 241 -2.63 -26.53 -19.82
C SER A 241 -2.69 -25.43 -18.74
N LEU A 242 -2.61 -24.16 -19.13
CA LEU A 242 -2.67 -23.05 -18.19
C LEU A 242 -4.08 -22.83 -17.63
N ALA A 243 -5.12 -23.04 -18.45
CA ALA A 243 -6.52 -22.96 -18.04
C ALA A 243 -6.87 -24.06 -17.04
N GLU A 244 -6.41 -25.29 -17.28
CA GLU A 244 -6.58 -26.42 -16.36
C GLU A 244 -5.91 -26.15 -15.00
N ARG A 245 -4.68 -25.65 -15.00
CA ARG A 245 -3.99 -25.23 -13.76
C ARG A 245 -4.74 -24.14 -13.01
N LEU A 246 -5.29 -23.16 -13.71
CA LEU A 246 -6.08 -22.08 -13.11
C LEU A 246 -7.40 -22.61 -12.53
N ALA A 247 -8.06 -23.54 -13.22
CA ALA A 247 -9.26 -24.22 -12.75
C ALA A 247 -9.00 -24.97 -11.44
N ARG A 248 -7.95 -25.79 -11.39
CA ARG A 248 -7.52 -26.52 -10.17
C ARG A 248 -7.23 -25.55 -9.02
N HIS A 249 -6.43 -24.51 -9.25
CA HIS A 249 -6.13 -23.50 -8.23
C HIS A 249 -7.40 -22.83 -7.66
N ARG A 250 -8.36 -22.49 -8.54
CA ARG A 250 -9.64 -21.87 -8.13
C ARG A 250 -10.49 -22.83 -7.31
N TRP A 251 -10.50 -24.10 -7.70
CA TRP A 251 -11.17 -25.17 -6.97
C TRP A 251 -10.58 -25.34 -5.56
N ASP A 252 -9.26 -25.50 -5.43
CA ASP A 252 -8.57 -25.66 -4.14
C ASP A 252 -8.84 -24.50 -3.18
N HIS A 253 -8.72 -23.26 -3.68
CA HIS A 253 -8.98 -22.08 -2.87
C HIS A 253 -10.45 -22.01 -2.40
N ALA A 254 -11.40 -22.38 -3.26
CA ALA A 254 -12.81 -22.43 -2.91
C ALA A 254 -13.09 -23.54 -1.87
N MET A 255 -12.53 -24.72 -2.05
CA MET A 255 -12.63 -25.85 -1.11
C MET A 255 -12.07 -25.49 0.27
N LYS A 256 -10.88 -24.87 0.33
CA LYS A 256 -10.30 -24.38 1.59
C LYS A 256 -11.21 -23.37 2.30
N SER A 257 -11.84 -22.49 1.54
CA SER A 257 -12.77 -21.49 2.08
C SER A 257 -14.08 -22.13 2.57
N ALA A 258 -14.56 -23.16 1.87
CA ALA A 258 -15.72 -23.95 2.26
C ALA A 258 -15.48 -24.72 3.57
N ARG A 259 -14.36 -25.44 3.68
CA ARG A 259 -13.99 -26.18 4.90
C ARG A 259 -13.89 -25.24 6.11
N ARG A 260 -13.21 -24.10 5.97
CA ARG A 260 -13.17 -23.06 7.02
C ARG A 260 -14.54 -22.48 7.38
N ALA A 261 -15.50 -22.47 6.45
CA ALA A 261 -16.85 -22.03 6.74
C ALA A 261 -17.64 -23.10 7.53
N LEU A 262 -17.48 -24.39 7.17
CA LEU A 262 -18.04 -25.53 7.92
C LEU A 262 -17.47 -25.61 9.34
N GLU A 263 -16.15 -25.45 9.51
CA GLU A 263 -15.49 -25.41 10.82
C GLU A 263 -16.05 -24.31 11.73
N ARG A 264 -16.56 -23.22 11.15
CA ARG A 264 -17.22 -22.11 11.88
C ARG A 264 -18.73 -22.30 12.05
N GLY A 265 -19.28 -23.45 11.65
CA GLY A 265 -20.73 -23.73 11.65
C GLY A 265 -21.53 -22.92 10.61
N SER A 266 -20.85 -22.25 9.66
CA SER A 266 -21.49 -21.44 8.62
C SER A 266 -21.78 -22.27 7.37
N HIS A 267 -22.84 -23.07 7.45
CA HIS A 267 -23.28 -23.96 6.38
C HIS A 267 -23.71 -23.22 5.09
N SER A 268 -24.29 -22.02 5.23
CA SER A 268 -24.63 -21.17 4.07
C SER A 268 -23.39 -20.62 3.36
N GLY A 269 -22.40 -20.16 4.14
CA GLY A 269 -21.11 -19.73 3.60
C GLY A 269 -20.37 -20.86 2.90
N ALA A 270 -20.39 -22.07 3.49
CA ALA A 270 -19.82 -23.27 2.87
C ALA A 270 -20.48 -23.60 1.53
N SER A 271 -21.81 -23.61 1.46
CA SER A 271 -22.56 -23.87 0.23
C SER A 271 -22.18 -22.90 -0.91
N MET A 272 -22.02 -21.61 -0.61
CA MET A 272 -21.58 -20.61 -1.60
C MET A 272 -20.18 -20.92 -2.16
N TYR A 273 -19.23 -21.26 -1.29
CA TYR A 273 -17.87 -21.59 -1.72
C TYR A 273 -17.82 -22.92 -2.50
N LEU A 274 -18.62 -23.91 -2.13
CA LEU A 274 -18.73 -25.18 -2.87
C LEU A 274 -19.35 -25.00 -4.26
N ALA A 275 -20.31 -24.09 -4.42
CA ALA A 275 -20.83 -23.72 -5.75
C ALA A 275 -19.77 -23.00 -6.62
N ARG A 276 -18.80 -22.32 -6.01
CA ARG A 276 -17.66 -21.74 -6.72
C ARG A 276 -16.61 -22.80 -7.09
N ALA A 277 -16.39 -23.79 -6.23
CA ALA A 277 -15.53 -24.93 -6.51
C ALA A 277 -16.05 -25.72 -7.72
N GLU A 278 -17.34 -26.06 -7.74
CA GLU A 278 -17.99 -26.80 -8.84
C GLU A 278 -17.85 -26.09 -10.19
N ARG A 279 -18.06 -24.76 -10.21
CA ARG A 279 -17.88 -23.97 -11.43
C ARG A 279 -16.44 -23.93 -11.92
N ALA A 280 -15.47 -24.07 -11.03
CA ALA A 280 -14.07 -24.09 -11.38
C ALA A 280 -13.65 -25.46 -11.93
N LEU A 281 -14.09 -26.55 -11.28
CA LEU A 281 -13.81 -27.91 -11.68
C LEU A 281 -15.03 -28.80 -11.38
N PRO A 282 -15.87 -29.11 -12.39
CA PRO A 282 -17.11 -29.86 -12.17
C PRO A 282 -16.84 -31.34 -11.91
N GLY A 283 -17.77 -32.01 -11.20
CA GLY A 283 -17.77 -33.46 -11.02
C GLY A 283 -16.78 -34.00 -9.99
N GLN A 284 -16.25 -33.16 -9.10
CA GLN A 284 -15.35 -33.59 -8.04
C GLN A 284 -16.13 -34.21 -6.88
N ALA A 285 -15.85 -35.48 -6.56
CA ALA A 285 -16.52 -36.24 -5.49
C ALA A 285 -16.47 -35.52 -4.14
N GLU A 286 -15.30 -34.98 -3.77
CA GLU A 286 -15.13 -34.25 -2.51
C GLU A 286 -16.02 -32.99 -2.41
N THR A 287 -16.24 -32.30 -3.55
CA THR A 287 -17.13 -31.13 -3.58
C THR A 287 -18.59 -31.55 -3.35
N ALA A 288 -19.00 -32.71 -3.87
CA ALA A 288 -20.33 -33.26 -3.65
C ALA A 288 -20.54 -33.67 -2.18
N GLU A 289 -19.56 -34.35 -1.57
CA GLU A 289 -19.61 -34.77 -0.15
C GLU A 289 -19.79 -33.57 0.80
N LEU A 290 -18.94 -32.55 0.67
CA LEU A 290 -19.04 -31.34 1.52
C LEU A 290 -20.33 -30.55 1.25
N ARG A 291 -20.89 -30.66 0.04
CA ARG A 291 -22.18 -30.03 -0.30
C ARG A 291 -23.31 -30.73 0.42
N GLU A 292 -23.32 -32.05 0.43
CA GLU A 292 -24.30 -32.82 1.22
C GLU A 292 -24.18 -32.53 2.71
N GLU A 293 -22.97 -32.39 3.25
CA GLU A 293 -22.76 -31.97 4.64
C GLU A 293 -23.34 -30.58 4.91
N ALA A 294 -23.01 -29.59 4.07
CA ALA A 294 -23.53 -28.23 4.18
C ALA A 294 -25.06 -28.20 4.10
N SER A 295 -25.65 -28.94 3.15
CA SER A 295 -27.10 -29.06 2.97
C SER A 295 -27.77 -29.74 4.17
N ARG A 296 -27.19 -30.82 4.70
CA ARG A 296 -27.69 -31.47 5.93
C ARG A 296 -27.66 -30.51 7.10
N GLY A 297 -26.59 -29.75 7.29
CA GLY A 297 -26.54 -28.77 8.38
C GLY A 297 -27.51 -27.60 8.22
N LEU A 298 -27.79 -27.16 6.97
CA LEU A 298 -28.87 -26.21 6.69
C LEU A 298 -30.25 -26.79 7.02
N GLN A 299 -30.53 -28.02 6.60
CA GLN A 299 -31.79 -28.71 6.91
C GLN A 299 -31.96 -28.96 8.41
N THR A 300 -30.89 -29.36 9.12
CA THR A 300 -30.93 -29.51 10.57
C THR A 300 -31.22 -28.19 11.25
N ARG A 301 -30.56 -27.10 10.82
CA ARG A 301 -30.85 -25.76 11.34
C ARG A 301 -32.29 -25.34 11.07
N GLU A 302 -32.80 -25.61 9.87
CA GLU A 302 -34.20 -25.33 9.51
C GLU A 302 -35.16 -26.17 10.34
N ARG A 303 -34.91 -27.46 10.52
CA ARG A 303 -35.69 -28.34 11.40
C ARG A 303 -35.61 -27.90 12.85
N ASP A 304 -34.47 -27.45 13.34
CA ASP A 304 -34.33 -26.95 14.71
C ASP A 304 -35.07 -25.62 14.89
N ILE A 305 -35.08 -24.76 13.86
CA ILE A 305 -35.93 -23.57 13.82
C ILE A 305 -37.40 -23.99 13.82
N LEU A 306 -37.82 -24.89 12.93
CA LEU A 306 -39.21 -25.36 12.85
C LEU A 306 -39.66 -26.12 14.09
N ARG A 307 -38.79 -26.92 14.72
CA ARG A 307 -39.04 -27.62 16.00
C ARG A 307 -39.09 -26.64 17.15
N SER A 308 -38.30 -25.57 17.11
CA SER A 308 -38.48 -24.46 18.05
C SER A 308 -39.82 -23.77 17.79
N LEU A 309 -40.27 -23.61 16.55
CA LEU A 309 -41.57 -23.01 16.25
C LEU A 309 -42.75 -23.97 16.49
N GLY A 310 -42.50 -25.28 16.55
CA GLY A 310 -43.47 -26.36 16.65
C GLY A 310 -43.85 -26.70 18.07
N GLY A 311 -44.79 -25.94 18.63
CA GLY A 311 -45.83 -26.57 19.45
C GLY A 311 -46.63 -27.56 18.59
N ASP A 312 -47.10 -28.65 19.18
CA ASP A 312 -47.76 -29.75 18.48
C ASP A 312 -48.95 -29.27 17.63
N ALA A 313 -48.85 -29.37 16.30
CA ALA A 313 -49.90 -28.89 15.39
C ALA A 313 -51.21 -29.69 15.55
N ALA A 314 -51.13 -30.95 16.02
CA ALA A 314 -52.29 -31.75 16.37
C ALA A 314 -53.01 -31.22 17.63
N ALA A 315 -52.29 -30.58 18.56
CA ALA A 315 -52.89 -29.89 19.71
C ALA A 315 -53.56 -28.55 19.32
N PHE A 316 -53.21 -27.97 18.17
CA PHE A 316 -53.85 -26.77 17.63
C PHE A 316 -55.12 -27.08 16.80
N ALA A 317 -55.23 -28.28 16.24
CA ALA A 317 -56.38 -28.72 15.44
C ALA A 317 -57.68 -28.90 16.27
N GLY A 318 -57.57 -29.07 17.60
CA GLY A 318 -58.72 -29.15 18.52
C GLY A 318 -59.30 -27.79 18.95
N GLY A 319 -58.75 -26.68 18.45
CA GLY A 319 -59.01 -25.35 18.98
C GLY A 319 -58.31 -25.11 20.31
N LEU A 320 -57.82 -23.89 20.53
CA LEU A 320 -57.36 -23.48 21.86
C LEU A 320 -58.57 -23.44 22.78
N SER A 321 -58.47 -23.95 24.00
CA SER A 321 -59.48 -23.65 25.02
C SER A 321 -59.64 -22.13 25.14
N PRO A 322 -60.83 -21.59 25.45
CA PRO A 322 -61.04 -20.15 25.57
C PRO A 322 -59.98 -19.46 26.45
N GLU A 323 -59.56 -20.13 27.54
CA GLU A 323 -58.49 -19.70 28.45
C GLU A 323 -57.10 -19.67 27.80
N ARG A 324 -56.76 -20.67 26.97
CA ARG A 324 -55.48 -20.70 26.23
C ARG A 324 -55.46 -19.73 25.06
N HIS A 325 -56.61 -19.51 24.43
CA HIS A 325 -56.78 -18.50 23.39
C HIS A 325 -56.58 -17.10 23.96
N ASP A 326 -57.24 -16.79 25.08
CA ASP A 326 -57.09 -15.51 25.79
C ASP A 326 -55.64 -15.30 26.26
N PHE A 327 -55.00 -16.34 26.83
CA PHE A 327 -53.58 -16.28 27.18
C PHE A 327 -52.68 -16.00 25.97
N ALA A 328 -52.91 -16.64 24.83
CA ALA A 328 -52.13 -16.43 23.61
C ALA A 328 -52.35 -15.04 23.01
N VAL A 329 -53.59 -14.54 22.99
CA VAL A 329 -53.92 -13.18 22.57
C VAL A 329 -53.20 -12.18 23.47
N ARG A 330 -53.29 -12.34 24.79
CA ARG A 330 -52.57 -11.51 25.76
C ARG A 330 -51.07 -11.55 25.58
N LEU A 331 -50.46 -12.71 25.31
CA LEU A 331 -49.03 -12.81 25.03
C LEU A 331 -48.60 -11.96 23.81
N LEU A 332 -49.48 -11.83 22.81
CA LEU A 332 -49.24 -11.10 21.58
C LEU A 332 -49.59 -9.61 21.67
N THR A 333 -50.58 -9.25 22.49
CA THR A 333 -51.12 -7.88 22.56
C THR A 333 -50.72 -7.11 23.82
N ALA A 334 -50.33 -7.78 24.90
CA ALA A 334 -50.02 -7.11 26.16
C ALA A 334 -48.62 -6.46 26.12
N PRO A 335 -48.47 -5.25 26.69
CA PRO A 335 -47.16 -4.64 26.88
C PRO A 335 -46.31 -5.50 27.82
N ALA A 336 -44.98 -5.47 27.63
CA ALA A 336 -44.04 -6.33 28.36
C ALA A 336 -44.21 -6.29 29.90
N GLY A 337 -44.55 -5.13 30.47
CA GLY A 337 -44.79 -5.00 31.90
C GLY A 337 -45.96 -5.86 32.43
N GLU A 338 -47.02 -6.04 31.63
CA GLU A 338 -48.18 -6.86 32.00
C GLU A 338 -47.88 -8.37 31.86
N LEU A 339 -46.99 -8.73 30.92
CA LEU A 339 -46.54 -10.12 30.77
C LEU A 339 -45.79 -10.62 32.02
N ALA A 340 -45.19 -9.72 32.80
CA ALA A 340 -44.43 -10.08 34.00
C ALA A 340 -45.31 -10.69 35.12
N ASP A 341 -46.60 -10.36 35.17
CA ASP A 341 -47.55 -10.84 36.18
C ASP A 341 -48.23 -12.17 35.80
N LEU A 342 -48.05 -12.65 34.57
CA LEU A 342 -48.65 -13.88 34.05
C LEU A 342 -48.21 -15.16 34.78
N GLU A 343 -47.18 -15.10 35.63
CA GLU A 343 -46.75 -16.26 36.43
C GLU A 343 -47.82 -16.73 37.42
N ARG A 344 -48.70 -15.82 37.87
CA ARG A 344 -49.77 -16.09 38.85
C ARG A 344 -51.08 -16.61 38.24
N GLU A 345 -51.19 -16.63 36.92
CA GLU A 345 -52.42 -17.06 36.25
C GLU A 345 -52.60 -18.58 36.24
N THR A 346 -53.85 -19.03 36.12
CA THR A 346 -54.18 -20.45 36.00
C THR A 346 -54.11 -20.96 34.56
N ALA A 347 -54.25 -20.07 33.57
CA ALA A 347 -54.17 -20.42 32.15
C ALA A 347 -52.72 -20.71 31.69
N GLY A 348 -52.57 -21.61 30.71
CA GLY A 348 -51.27 -22.06 30.18
C GLY A 348 -50.58 -23.16 30.99
N SER A 349 -49.44 -23.67 30.49
CA SER A 349 -48.58 -24.57 31.26
C SER A 349 -47.67 -23.79 32.22
N PRO A 350 -47.18 -24.42 33.32
CA PRO A 350 -46.22 -23.79 34.21
C PRO A 350 -44.94 -23.29 33.50
N GLY A 351 -44.52 -23.98 32.43
CA GLY A 351 -43.41 -23.60 31.55
C GLY A 351 -43.69 -22.30 30.77
N GLU A 352 -44.85 -22.23 30.12
CA GLU A 352 -45.29 -21.07 29.33
C GLU A 352 -45.47 -19.83 30.19
N ARG A 353 -46.14 -19.94 31.34
CA ARG A 353 -46.31 -18.81 32.26
C ARG A 353 -44.98 -18.26 32.77
N ALA A 354 -44.07 -19.14 33.17
CA ALA A 354 -42.76 -18.73 33.67
C ALA A 354 -41.89 -18.11 32.57
N PHE A 355 -41.98 -18.61 31.33
CA PHE A 355 -41.25 -18.05 30.19
C PHE A 355 -41.84 -16.70 29.74
N ALA A 356 -43.17 -16.58 29.70
CA ALA A 356 -43.88 -15.33 29.42
C ALA A 356 -43.54 -14.25 30.46
N SER A 357 -43.60 -14.61 31.74
CA SER A 357 -43.18 -13.73 32.84
C SER A 357 -41.72 -13.31 32.72
N ALA A 358 -40.82 -14.22 32.30
CA ALA A 358 -39.45 -13.87 32.01
C ALA A 358 -39.37 -12.83 30.88
N ILE A 359 -40.02 -13.07 29.72
CA ILE A 359 -40.04 -12.12 28.60
C ILE A 359 -40.59 -10.75 29.00
N GLY A 360 -41.59 -10.70 29.89
CA GLY A 360 -42.11 -9.45 30.41
C GLY A 360 -41.08 -8.59 31.15
N ARG A 361 -40.00 -9.21 31.63
CA ARG A 361 -38.84 -8.54 32.25
C ARG A 361 -37.75 -8.15 31.26
N LEU A 362 -37.97 -8.27 29.95
CA LEU A 362 -37.05 -7.78 28.91
C LEU A 362 -37.15 -6.25 28.75
N GLY A 363 -37.14 -5.52 29.85
CA GLY A 363 -37.20 -4.06 29.93
C GLY A 363 -35.85 -3.43 30.29
N PRO A 364 -35.72 -2.09 30.19
CA PRO A 364 -34.54 -1.36 30.67
C PRO A 364 -34.27 -1.67 32.15
N GLY A 365 -33.02 -2.00 32.50
CA GLY A 365 -32.61 -2.29 33.88
C GLY A 365 -33.01 -3.66 34.44
N GLN A 366 -33.77 -4.47 33.70
CA GLN A 366 -34.29 -5.78 34.16
C GLN A 366 -33.59 -6.98 33.50
N ASP A 367 -32.48 -6.75 32.80
CA ASP A 367 -31.75 -7.78 32.04
C ASP A 367 -31.24 -8.93 32.92
N ALA A 368 -30.75 -8.63 34.12
CA ALA A 368 -30.32 -9.65 35.08
C ALA A 368 -31.50 -10.53 35.55
N GLU A 369 -32.65 -9.92 35.85
CA GLU A 369 -33.86 -10.62 36.29
C GLU A 369 -34.42 -11.49 35.14
N PHE A 370 -34.44 -10.96 33.91
CA PHE A 370 -34.79 -11.72 32.71
C PHE A 370 -33.92 -12.97 32.56
N ILE A 371 -32.59 -12.82 32.57
CA ILE A 371 -31.67 -13.95 32.39
C ILE A 371 -31.80 -14.97 33.52
N GLU A 372 -31.99 -14.53 34.76
CA GLU A 372 -32.20 -15.41 35.90
C GLU A 372 -33.49 -16.24 35.74
N ARG A 373 -34.61 -15.59 35.41
CA ARG A 373 -35.90 -16.26 35.19
C ARG A 373 -35.83 -17.23 34.00
N VAL A 374 -35.22 -16.83 32.88
CA VAL A 374 -35.00 -17.72 31.73
C VAL A 374 -34.13 -18.93 32.12
N ARG A 375 -33.10 -18.76 32.97
CA ARG A 375 -32.33 -19.90 33.51
C ARG A 375 -33.18 -20.86 34.33
N ARG A 376 -34.05 -20.35 35.20
CA ARG A 376 -34.98 -21.18 35.98
C ARG A 376 -35.92 -21.97 35.07
N VAL A 377 -36.43 -21.37 33.98
CA VAL A 377 -37.24 -22.07 32.98
C VAL A 377 -36.42 -23.14 32.25
N SER A 378 -35.18 -22.84 31.85
CA SER A 378 -34.31 -23.81 31.17
C SER A 378 -33.96 -25.03 32.04
N ALA A 379 -33.91 -24.85 33.37
CA ALA A 379 -33.59 -25.91 34.32
C ALA A 379 -34.70 -26.97 34.47
N ARG A 380 -35.90 -26.74 33.91
CA ARG A 380 -37.02 -27.70 33.94
C ARG A 380 -36.84 -28.91 33.01
N GLY A 381 -35.75 -28.95 32.26
CA GLY A 381 -35.35 -30.09 31.42
C GLY A 381 -35.96 -30.06 30.02
N SER A 382 -35.34 -30.80 29.09
CA SER A 382 -35.65 -30.75 27.66
C SER A 382 -37.04 -31.26 27.27
N ALA A 383 -37.75 -31.91 28.19
CA ALA A 383 -39.13 -32.37 28.00
C ALA A 383 -40.13 -31.20 27.92
N ASP A 384 -39.90 -30.11 28.66
CA ASP A 384 -40.72 -28.89 28.60
C ASP A 384 -40.35 -28.08 27.33
N PRO A 385 -41.30 -27.81 26.41
CA PRO A 385 -41.06 -26.97 25.24
C PRO A 385 -40.44 -25.62 25.59
N MET A 386 -40.92 -24.98 26.66
CA MET A 386 -40.45 -23.66 27.07
C MET A 386 -39.07 -23.70 27.71
N ALA A 387 -38.65 -24.82 28.31
CA ALA A 387 -37.27 -25.01 28.73
C ALA A 387 -36.30 -25.05 27.53
N ARG A 388 -36.71 -25.64 26.39
CA ARG A 388 -35.93 -25.62 25.14
C ARG A 388 -35.83 -24.21 24.57
N HIS A 389 -36.94 -23.46 24.55
CA HIS A 389 -36.94 -22.05 24.14
C HIS A 389 -36.09 -21.16 25.05
N ALA A 390 -36.16 -21.39 26.37
CA ALA A 390 -35.34 -20.70 27.34
C ALA A 390 -33.85 -20.98 27.11
N THR A 391 -33.49 -22.25 26.85
CA THR A 391 -32.13 -22.64 26.49
C THR A 391 -31.68 -21.95 25.20
N ALA A 392 -32.50 -21.95 24.16
CA ALA A 392 -32.21 -21.26 22.90
C ALA A 392 -32.09 -19.73 23.09
N ALA A 393 -32.87 -19.13 23.99
CA ALA A 393 -32.78 -17.71 24.32
C ALA A 393 -31.46 -17.38 25.05
N LEU A 394 -31.00 -18.24 25.97
CA LEU A 394 -29.73 -18.08 26.66
C LEU A 394 -28.53 -18.23 25.71
N LEU A 395 -28.65 -19.09 24.70
CA LEU A 395 -27.67 -19.30 23.63
C LEU A 395 -27.79 -18.30 22.48
N ASN A 396 -28.68 -17.31 22.56
CA ASN A 396 -28.81 -16.29 21.52
C ASN A 396 -28.04 -15.02 21.91
N PRO A 397 -27.01 -14.60 21.13
CA PRO A 397 -26.24 -13.38 21.40
C PRO A 397 -27.05 -12.09 21.47
N TRP A 398 -28.26 -12.06 20.90
CA TRP A 398 -29.15 -10.90 20.93
C TRP A 398 -30.04 -10.86 22.16
N ARG A 399 -30.38 -12.02 22.73
CA ARG A 399 -31.22 -12.13 23.93
C ARG A 399 -30.40 -12.18 25.21
N ASN A 400 -29.18 -12.72 25.17
CA ASN A 400 -28.23 -12.78 26.29
C ASN A 400 -26.88 -12.11 25.95
N PRO A 401 -26.84 -10.80 25.63
CA PRO A 401 -25.60 -10.14 25.22
C PRO A 401 -24.54 -10.09 26.34
N TYR A 402 -24.95 -10.01 27.61
CA TYR A 402 -24.00 -10.01 28.73
C TYR A 402 -23.31 -11.37 28.93
N GLY A 403 -24.05 -12.47 28.81
CA GLY A 403 -23.48 -13.82 28.88
C GLY A 403 -22.42 -14.04 27.81
N TYR A 404 -22.70 -13.58 26.59
CA TYR A 404 -21.73 -13.61 25.48
C TYR A 404 -20.52 -12.70 25.75
N TYR A 405 -20.73 -11.49 26.24
CA TYR A 405 -19.63 -10.60 26.63
C TYR A 405 -18.71 -11.27 27.69
N ARG A 406 -19.29 -11.91 28.71
CA ARG A 406 -18.52 -12.66 29.71
C ARG A 406 -17.76 -13.83 29.11
N ALA A 407 -18.40 -14.63 28.25
CA ALA A 407 -17.75 -15.74 27.57
C ALA A 407 -16.58 -15.26 26.69
N SER A 408 -16.76 -14.15 25.97
CA SER A 408 -15.68 -13.53 25.18
C SER A 408 -14.55 -13.00 26.07
N MET A 409 -14.86 -12.43 27.24
CA MET A 409 -13.88 -11.99 28.24
C MET A 409 -13.05 -13.16 28.80
N GLU A 410 -13.71 -14.29 29.10
CA GLU A 410 -13.06 -15.50 29.58
C GLU A 410 -12.21 -16.16 28.49
N SER A 411 -12.72 -16.20 27.25
CA SER A 411 -11.96 -16.64 26.08
C SER A 411 -10.73 -15.77 25.84
N ASP A 412 -10.85 -14.44 25.93
CA ASP A 412 -9.73 -13.48 25.86
C ASP A 412 -8.69 -13.74 26.96
N ARG A 413 -9.12 -13.95 28.22
CA ARG A 413 -8.22 -14.32 29.32
C ARG A 413 -7.52 -15.65 29.09
N SER A 414 -8.24 -16.69 28.69
CA SER A 414 -7.66 -18.00 28.40
C SER A 414 -6.65 -17.94 27.25
N ARG A 415 -6.93 -17.12 26.23
CA ARG A 415 -6.06 -16.94 25.07
C ARG A 415 -4.79 -16.17 25.45
N ARG A 416 -4.91 -15.14 26.28
CA ARG A 416 -3.77 -14.41 26.83
C ARG A 416 -2.92 -15.29 27.74
N ALA A 417 -3.54 -16.06 28.64
CA ALA A 417 -2.83 -17.01 29.49
C ALA A 417 -2.08 -18.06 28.64
N ARG A 418 -2.76 -18.64 27.65
CA ARG A 418 -2.12 -19.55 26.68
C ARG A 418 -0.99 -18.87 25.91
N TRP A 419 -1.14 -17.60 25.52
CA TRP A 419 -0.08 -16.86 24.83
C TRP A 419 1.10 -16.53 25.74
N LEU A 420 0.86 -16.16 26.99
CA LEU A 420 1.93 -15.92 27.97
C LEU A 420 2.73 -17.20 28.20
N LEU A 421 2.05 -18.35 28.31
CA LEU A 421 2.67 -19.66 28.55
C LEU A 421 3.32 -20.27 27.30
N LEU A 422 2.62 -20.27 26.16
CA LEU A 422 2.98 -21.02 24.95
C LEU A 422 3.45 -20.13 23.79
N GLY A 423 3.36 -18.81 23.94
CA GLY A 423 3.84 -17.84 22.95
C GLY A 423 3.16 -18.03 21.59
N PRO A 424 3.94 -18.10 20.49
CA PRO A 424 3.42 -18.36 19.15
C PRO A 424 2.61 -19.66 19.02
N LEU A 425 2.86 -20.67 19.86
CA LEU A 425 2.16 -21.96 19.81
C LEU A 425 0.76 -21.94 20.43
N ALA A 426 0.36 -20.83 21.07
CA ALA A 426 -0.96 -20.71 21.68
C ALA A 426 -2.13 -20.84 20.68
N GLY A 427 -1.86 -20.65 19.39
CA GLY A 427 -2.82 -20.84 18.30
C GLY A 427 -2.80 -22.22 17.63
N GLY A 428 -1.97 -23.15 18.10
CA GLY A 428 -1.64 -24.38 17.38
C GLY A 428 -0.46 -24.19 16.41
N PRO A 429 0.00 -25.26 15.73
CA PRO A 429 1.04 -25.15 14.73
C PRO A 429 0.58 -24.26 13.58
N GLY A 430 1.53 -23.62 12.89
CA GLY A 430 1.17 -22.82 11.72
C GLY A 430 0.51 -23.71 10.65
N GLU A 431 -0.64 -23.29 10.11
CA GLU A 431 -1.27 -23.97 8.96
C GLU A 431 -0.32 -23.87 7.75
N ARG A 432 0.49 -24.91 7.54
CA ARG A 432 1.49 -24.99 6.47
C ARG A 432 1.11 -25.97 5.38
N GLU A 433 -0.11 -26.52 5.45
CA GLU A 433 -0.67 -27.51 4.54
C GLU A 433 0.14 -28.83 4.54
N LEU A 434 0.68 -29.18 5.71
CA LEU A 434 1.37 -30.44 5.93
C LEU A 434 0.53 -31.33 6.85
N PRO A 435 0.73 -32.66 6.84
CA PRO A 435 0.14 -33.52 7.87
C PRO A 435 0.47 -32.97 9.26
N ARG A 436 -0.55 -32.84 10.13
CA ARG A 436 -0.39 -32.24 11.47
C ARG A 436 0.84 -32.71 12.26
N PRO A 437 1.22 -34.01 12.27
CA PRO A 437 2.41 -34.46 12.97
C PRO A 437 3.70 -33.75 12.50
N VAL A 438 3.81 -33.46 11.20
CA VAL A 438 4.94 -32.76 10.60
C VAL A 438 4.90 -31.28 10.94
N GLU A 439 3.71 -30.65 10.95
CA GLU A 439 3.56 -29.26 11.36
C GLU A 439 4.01 -29.06 12.83
N TYR A 440 3.61 -29.98 13.72
CA TYR A 440 4.07 -30.00 15.10
C TYR A 440 5.58 -30.21 15.21
N ALA A 441 6.16 -31.17 14.47
CA ALA A 441 7.61 -31.42 14.49
C ALA A 441 8.44 -30.19 14.09
N LEU A 442 7.97 -29.43 13.10
CA LEU A 442 8.61 -28.19 12.64
C LEU A 442 8.49 -27.03 13.63
N ASP A 443 7.51 -27.08 14.53
CA ASP A 443 7.27 -26.07 15.56
C ASP A 443 7.85 -26.46 16.94
N ILE A 444 8.38 -27.69 17.11
CA ILE A 444 9.08 -28.13 18.33
C ILE A 444 10.15 -27.13 18.79
N PRO A 445 11.05 -26.61 17.92
CA PRO A 445 12.06 -25.64 18.35
C PRO A 445 11.45 -24.31 18.82
N THR A 446 10.35 -23.86 18.17
CA THR A 446 9.59 -22.69 18.64
C THR A 446 8.93 -22.94 19.99
N GLY A 447 8.53 -24.19 20.28
CA GLY A 447 8.04 -24.58 21.59
C GLY A 447 9.10 -24.50 22.68
N VAL A 448 10.33 -24.92 22.38
CA VAL A 448 11.45 -24.79 23.33
C VAL A 448 11.79 -23.32 23.58
N SER A 449 11.94 -22.50 22.54
CA SER A 449 12.16 -21.05 22.71
C SER A 449 10.99 -20.35 23.40
N ALA A 450 9.76 -20.79 23.16
CA ALA A 450 8.58 -20.26 23.84
C ALA A 450 8.54 -20.65 25.32
N LEU A 451 9.00 -21.84 25.70
CA LEU A 451 9.10 -22.19 27.12
C LEU A 451 10.21 -21.39 27.80
N LEU A 452 11.37 -21.24 27.15
CA LEU A 452 12.52 -20.49 27.69
C LEU A 452 12.25 -18.99 27.84
N THR A 453 11.42 -18.40 26.97
CA THR A 453 11.06 -16.97 27.04
C THR A 453 9.79 -16.69 27.83
N ALA A 454 9.11 -17.71 28.38
CA ALA A 454 7.92 -17.52 29.20
C ALA A 454 8.18 -16.65 30.46
N PRO A 455 9.28 -16.84 31.22
CA PRO A 455 9.59 -15.99 32.38
C PRO A 455 9.81 -14.52 31.99
N ILE A 456 10.49 -14.29 30.86
CA ILE A 456 10.76 -12.95 30.34
C ILE A 456 9.44 -12.28 29.88
N ARG A 457 8.53 -13.02 29.24
CA ARG A 457 7.20 -12.51 28.84
C ARG A 457 6.29 -12.21 30.03
N LEU A 458 6.43 -12.94 31.14
CA LEU A 458 5.75 -12.65 32.39
C LEU A 458 6.27 -11.36 33.05
N LEU A 459 7.57 -11.06 32.93
CA LEU A 459 8.21 -9.90 33.55
C LEU A 459 8.13 -8.63 32.69
N GLN A 460 8.36 -8.73 31.39
CA GLN A 460 8.40 -7.58 30.47
C GLN A 460 7.01 -7.13 30.04
N ASP A 461 6.02 -8.02 30.10
CA ASP A 461 4.78 -7.83 29.36
C ASP A 461 3.52 -8.13 30.21
N PRO A 462 3.33 -7.44 31.36
CA PRO A 462 2.08 -7.54 32.14
C PRO A 462 0.85 -7.06 31.33
N GLY A 463 1.06 -6.52 30.12
CA GLY A 463 0.04 -6.05 29.18
C GLY A 463 0.05 -6.72 27.80
N ALA A 464 0.83 -7.78 27.57
CA ALA A 464 1.14 -8.32 26.25
C ALA A 464 -0.08 -8.56 25.34
N THR A 465 -0.23 -7.69 24.35
CA THR A 465 -1.24 -7.82 23.31
C THR A 465 -0.64 -8.45 22.06
N ARG A 466 -0.88 -9.76 21.85
CA ARG A 466 -1.33 -10.12 20.50
C ARG A 466 -2.74 -9.52 20.36
N LYS A 467 -2.94 -8.69 19.33
CA LYS A 467 -4.22 -8.08 18.88
C LYS A 467 -5.41 -8.47 19.77
N MET A 468 -5.80 -7.57 20.66
CA MET A 468 -6.95 -7.74 21.56
C MET A 468 -8.13 -8.35 20.80
N ASN A 469 -8.80 -9.37 21.36
CA ASN A 469 -9.90 -10.03 20.66
C ASN A 469 -11.00 -9.00 20.31
N PRO A 470 -11.23 -8.68 19.01
CA PRO A 470 -12.24 -7.70 18.61
C PRO A 470 -13.64 -8.07 19.10
N GLU A 471 -13.88 -9.37 19.28
CA GLU A 471 -15.13 -9.92 19.77
C GLU A 471 -15.53 -9.38 21.15
N VAL A 472 -14.58 -9.10 22.04
CA VAL A 472 -14.87 -8.52 23.37
C VAL A 472 -15.43 -7.10 23.24
N LEU A 473 -14.89 -6.31 22.31
CA LEU A 473 -15.42 -4.96 22.04
C LEU A 473 -16.81 -5.06 21.40
N VAL A 474 -16.96 -5.90 20.37
CA VAL A 474 -18.23 -6.05 19.65
C VAL A 474 -19.36 -6.52 20.57
N THR A 475 -19.08 -7.51 21.43
CA THR A 475 -20.08 -8.04 22.39
C THR A 475 -20.37 -7.05 23.50
N GLY A 476 -19.37 -6.33 24.01
CA GLY A 476 -19.56 -5.27 25.01
C GLY A 476 -20.39 -4.10 24.46
N GLU A 477 -20.07 -3.61 23.26
CA GLU A 477 -20.82 -2.54 22.58
C GLU A 477 -22.27 -2.96 22.30
N ARG A 478 -22.47 -4.22 21.90
CA ARG A 478 -23.82 -4.77 21.70
C ARG A 478 -24.62 -4.73 23.00
N TYR A 479 -24.01 -5.12 24.12
CA TYR A 479 -24.66 -5.06 25.43
C TYR A 479 -25.00 -3.61 25.80
N ALA A 480 -24.02 -2.70 25.73
CA ALA A 480 -24.18 -1.28 26.08
C ALA A 480 -25.29 -0.59 25.27
N ARG A 481 -25.37 -0.86 23.96
CA ARG A 481 -26.40 -0.31 23.08
C ARG A 481 -27.80 -0.89 23.36
N ARG A 482 -27.90 -2.17 23.75
CA ARG A 482 -29.18 -2.84 23.95
C ARG A 482 -29.77 -2.56 25.33
N PHE A 483 -28.92 -2.48 26.34
CA PHE A 483 -29.28 -2.27 27.74
C PHE A 483 -28.45 -1.12 28.32
N PRO A 484 -28.72 0.14 27.90
CA PRO A 484 -27.96 1.30 28.37
C PRO A 484 -28.06 1.49 29.89
N ASP A 485 -29.22 1.17 30.47
CA ASP A 485 -29.48 1.23 31.92
C ASP A 485 -29.48 -0.16 32.56
N GLY A 486 -28.90 -1.17 31.91
CA GLY A 486 -28.87 -2.55 32.41
C GLY A 486 -28.05 -2.72 33.69
N ALA A 487 -28.31 -3.79 34.44
CA ALA A 487 -27.66 -4.09 35.72
C ALA A 487 -26.13 -4.17 35.63
N HIS A 488 -25.58 -4.47 34.44
CA HIS A 488 -24.15 -4.53 34.17
C HIS A 488 -23.62 -3.39 33.28
N ALA A 489 -24.44 -2.38 32.96
CA ALA A 489 -24.07 -1.28 32.06
C ALA A 489 -22.84 -0.53 32.56
N GLU A 490 -22.84 -0.05 33.80
CA GLU A 490 -21.72 0.70 34.37
C GLU A 490 -20.40 -0.09 34.27
N ARG A 491 -20.44 -1.38 34.62
CA ARG A 491 -19.28 -2.27 34.55
C ARG A 491 -18.77 -2.47 33.12
N VAL A 492 -19.68 -2.68 32.16
CA VAL A 492 -19.33 -2.86 30.75
C VAL A 492 -18.74 -1.58 30.17
N HIS A 493 -19.36 -0.42 30.46
CA HIS A 493 -18.82 0.88 30.07
C HIS A 493 -17.42 1.12 30.67
N ALA A 494 -17.20 0.77 31.94
CA ALA A 494 -15.89 0.91 32.60
C ALA A 494 -14.82 0.00 31.96
N ASP A 495 -15.19 -1.22 31.59
CA ASP A 495 -14.29 -2.15 30.90
C ASP A 495 -13.97 -1.68 29.47
N LEU A 496 -14.97 -1.21 28.71
CA LEU A 496 -14.81 -0.68 27.36
C LEU A 496 -13.96 0.59 27.37
N GLU A 497 -14.22 1.52 28.28
CA GLU A 497 -13.41 2.73 28.49
C GLU A 497 -11.92 2.39 28.66
N ARG A 498 -11.60 1.50 29.62
CA ARG A 498 -10.21 1.07 29.85
C ARG A 498 -9.58 0.39 28.64
N ARG A 499 -10.35 -0.36 27.87
CA ARG A 499 -9.87 -1.06 26.67
C ARG A 499 -9.61 -0.08 25.53
N TYR A 500 -10.54 0.83 25.25
CA TYR A 500 -10.37 1.86 24.23
C TYR A 500 -9.23 2.82 24.56
N LYS A 501 -9.07 3.19 25.83
CA LYS A 501 -7.92 3.97 26.32
C LYS A 501 -6.59 3.30 26.00
N ARG A 502 -6.46 1.99 26.26
CA ARG A 502 -5.24 1.22 25.95
C ARG A 502 -4.98 1.09 24.44
N LEU A 503 -6.02 1.14 23.61
CA LEU A 503 -5.90 1.12 22.15
C LEU A 503 -5.59 2.51 21.56
N GLY A 504 -5.51 3.57 22.38
CA GLY A 504 -5.41 4.94 21.88
C GLY A 504 -6.68 5.46 21.20
N LEU A 505 -7.82 4.78 21.39
CA LEU A 505 -9.12 5.18 20.84
C LEU A 505 -9.85 6.11 21.81
N TRP A 506 -9.28 7.30 22.00
CA TRP A 506 -9.69 8.27 23.02
C TRP A 506 -11.13 8.77 22.88
N SER A 507 -11.65 8.89 21.65
CA SER A 507 -13.04 9.30 21.40
C SER A 507 -14.06 8.29 21.95
N ARG A 508 -13.82 6.99 21.71
CA ARG A 508 -14.64 5.90 22.25
C ARG A 508 -14.50 5.79 23.77
N ALA A 509 -13.29 5.98 24.29
CA ALA A 509 -13.09 6.00 25.74
C ALA A 509 -13.91 7.12 26.41
N LEU A 510 -13.93 8.32 25.81
CA LEU A 510 -14.74 9.45 26.29
C LEU A 510 -16.24 9.17 26.20
N GLU A 511 -16.71 8.51 25.13
CA GLU A 511 -18.12 8.11 24.98
C GLU A 511 -18.57 7.21 26.15
N HIS A 512 -17.81 6.16 26.48
CA HIS A 512 -18.14 5.31 27.61
C HIS A 512 -17.94 5.97 28.97
N ASN A 513 -16.99 6.90 29.09
CA ASN A 513 -16.83 7.70 30.30
C ASN A 513 -18.06 8.60 30.56
N ARG A 514 -18.59 9.25 29.51
CA ARG A 514 -19.82 10.06 29.59
C ARG A 514 -21.04 9.22 29.91
N ALA A 515 -21.15 8.03 29.32
CA ALA A 515 -22.25 7.10 29.60
C ALA A 515 -22.29 6.63 31.07
N ARG A 516 -21.19 6.76 31.82
CA ARG A 516 -21.12 6.48 33.25
C ARG A 516 -21.41 7.69 34.14
N GLY A 517 -21.96 8.78 33.58
CA GLY A 517 -22.24 10.03 34.29
C GLY A 517 -21.13 11.09 34.17
N GLY A 518 -20.10 10.85 33.34
CA GLY A 518 -18.95 11.74 33.20
C GLY A 518 -17.98 11.57 34.36
N GLY A 519 -16.75 11.14 34.06
CA GLY A 519 -15.69 10.99 35.07
C GLY A 519 -15.22 12.33 35.64
N SER A 520 -14.12 12.29 36.40
CA SER A 520 -13.49 13.52 36.88
C SER A 520 -13.18 14.48 35.72
N GLU A 521 -13.24 15.79 35.96
CA GLU A 521 -12.90 16.79 34.96
C GLU A 521 -11.48 16.57 34.39
N GLY A 522 -10.57 16.03 35.22
CA GLY A 522 -9.23 15.60 34.80
C GLY A 522 -9.22 14.45 33.79
N ASP A 523 -10.10 13.45 33.93
CA ASP A 523 -10.21 12.35 32.96
C ASP A 523 -10.77 12.84 31.63
N VAL A 524 -11.80 13.69 31.66
CA VAL A 524 -12.38 14.31 30.45
C VAL A 524 -11.33 15.15 29.72
N ARG A 525 -10.56 15.97 30.45
CA ARG A 525 -9.44 16.74 29.88
C ARG A 525 -8.40 15.83 29.24
N ARG A 526 -7.99 14.75 29.92
CA ARG A 526 -7.03 13.78 29.38
C ARG A 526 -7.54 13.10 28.11
N TYR A 527 -8.83 12.78 28.03
CA TYR A 527 -9.43 12.24 26.81
C TYR A 527 -9.46 13.27 25.68
N ARG A 528 -9.83 14.52 25.97
CA ARG A 528 -9.80 15.63 25.00
C ARG A 528 -8.39 15.85 24.45
N GLU A 529 -7.38 15.86 25.31
CA GLU A 529 -5.96 15.96 24.92
C GLU A 529 -5.54 14.80 24.02
N GLY A 530 -5.89 13.55 24.38
CA GLY A 530 -5.58 12.38 23.55
C GLY A 530 -6.26 12.41 22.17
N ILE A 531 -7.51 12.91 22.08
CA ILE A 531 -8.20 13.10 20.79
C ILE A 531 -7.51 14.20 19.98
N ALA A 532 -7.19 15.32 20.61
CA ALA A 532 -6.52 16.45 19.97
C ALA A 532 -5.15 16.04 19.39
N GLU A 533 -4.37 15.28 20.15
CA GLU A 533 -3.08 14.75 19.70
C GLU A 533 -3.24 13.75 18.54
N SER A 534 -4.26 12.90 18.59
CA SER A 534 -4.56 11.97 17.49
C SER A 534 -4.96 12.70 16.20
N LEU A 535 -5.71 13.80 16.31
CA LEU A 535 -6.07 14.66 15.17
C LEU A 535 -4.85 15.39 14.60
N ARG A 536 -3.97 15.93 15.45
CA ARG A 536 -2.70 16.56 15.03
C ARG A 536 -1.80 15.54 14.32
N SER A 537 -1.56 14.38 14.91
CA SER A 537 -0.75 13.32 14.30
C SER A 537 -1.35 12.84 12.97
N SER A 538 -2.68 12.78 12.87
CA SER A 538 -3.37 12.51 11.59
C SER A 538 -3.13 13.63 10.57
N ALA A 539 -3.14 14.89 10.98
CA ALA A 539 -2.82 16.03 10.11
C ALA A 539 -1.35 16.04 9.64
N GLU A 540 -0.41 15.67 10.51
CA GLU A 540 1.02 15.61 10.19
C GLU A 540 1.33 14.49 9.18
N SER A 541 0.74 13.31 9.39
CA SER A 541 0.93 12.15 8.51
C SER A 541 0.16 12.26 7.18
N GLU A 542 -0.87 13.10 7.13
CA GLU A 542 -1.67 13.31 5.92
C GLU A 542 -0.91 14.13 4.88
N ARG A 543 -0.74 13.53 3.69
CA ARG A 543 -0.10 14.19 2.54
C ARG A 543 -1.06 15.12 1.82
N ARG A 544 -2.35 14.81 1.87
CA ARG A 544 -3.39 15.60 1.22
C ARG A 544 -3.68 16.89 1.99
N SER A 545 -3.33 18.03 1.40
CA SER A 545 -3.48 19.36 1.98
C SER A 545 -4.92 19.69 2.44
N ASP A 546 -5.94 19.23 1.70
CA ASP A 546 -7.35 19.44 2.03
C ASP A 546 -7.77 18.66 3.28
N MET A 547 -7.36 17.40 3.38
CA MET A 547 -7.60 16.56 4.56
C MET A 547 -6.79 17.03 5.76
N LYS A 548 -5.53 17.41 5.56
CA LYS A 548 -4.68 18.05 6.57
C LYS A 548 -5.33 19.31 7.15
N LEU A 549 -5.84 20.19 6.28
CA LEU A 549 -6.56 21.39 6.70
C LEU A 549 -7.89 21.05 7.42
N ALA A 550 -8.60 20.01 6.99
CA ALA A 550 -9.80 19.54 7.66
C ALA A 550 -9.51 19.05 9.09
N PHE A 551 -8.42 18.29 9.28
CA PHE A 551 -7.98 17.84 10.60
C PHE A 551 -7.59 19.02 11.50
N TYR A 552 -6.76 19.95 11.01
CA TYR A 552 -6.41 21.14 11.79
C TYR A 552 -7.63 22.01 12.12
N ARG A 553 -8.58 22.18 11.19
CA ARG A 553 -9.83 22.91 11.47
C ARG A 553 -10.67 22.22 12.55
N ALA A 554 -10.83 20.90 12.48
CA ALA A 554 -11.55 20.14 13.50
C ALA A 554 -10.86 20.27 14.87
N LEU A 555 -9.53 20.13 14.91
CA LEU A 555 -8.72 20.30 16.11
C LEU A 555 -8.89 21.70 16.72
N LEU A 556 -8.77 22.76 15.92
CA LEU A 556 -8.86 24.14 16.40
C LEU A 556 -10.29 24.53 16.83
N ARG A 557 -11.31 23.97 16.17
CA ARG A 557 -12.72 24.25 16.48
C ARG A 557 -13.17 23.50 17.73
N ASP A 558 -12.88 22.20 17.83
CA ASP A 558 -13.48 21.31 18.82
C ASP A 558 -12.59 21.14 20.08
N TYR A 559 -11.29 21.42 19.97
CA TYR A 559 -10.27 21.21 21.01
C TYR A 559 -9.28 22.38 21.15
N GLY A 560 -9.73 23.62 20.85
CA GLY A 560 -8.90 24.83 20.84
C GLY A 560 -8.24 25.19 22.19
N ASP A 561 -8.68 24.57 23.28
CA ASP A 561 -8.18 24.68 24.65
C ASP A 561 -6.96 23.78 24.95
N THR A 562 -6.64 22.84 24.05
CA THR A 562 -5.57 21.84 24.28
C THR A 562 -4.19 22.33 23.82
N PRO A 563 -3.08 21.81 24.39
CA PRO A 563 -1.72 22.10 23.89
C PRO A 563 -1.53 21.75 22.41
N ALA A 564 -2.06 20.61 21.96
CA ALA A 564 -2.00 20.18 20.55
C ALA A 564 -2.66 21.19 19.60
N ALA A 565 -3.73 21.86 20.02
CA ALA A 565 -4.34 22.92 19.22
C ALA A 565 -3.49 24.18 19.13
N ARG A 566 -2.71 24.51 20.17
CA ARG A 566 -1.75 25.64 20.14
C ARG A 566 -0.65 25.36 19.13
N ASP A 567 -0.07 24.17 19.18
CA ASP A 567 1.01 23.76 18.27
C ASP A 567 0.50 23.70 16.82
N ALA A 568 -0.71 23.17 16.61
CA ALA A 568 -1.37 23.14 15.31
C ALA A 568 -1.58 24.52 14.69
N ARG A 569 -1.79 25.59 15.48
CA ARG A 569 -1.84 26.96 14.93
C ARG A 569 -0.50 27.39 14.35
N GLY A 570 0.60 27.08 15.05
CA GLY A 570 1.96 27.35 14.58
C GLY A 570 2.25 26.61 13.28
N GLU A 571 2.03 25.29 13.28
CA GLU A 571 2.24 24.44 12.10
C GLU A 571 1.38 24.86 10.91
N LEU A 572 0.10 25.17 11.13
CA LEU A 572 -0.79 25.62 10.06
C LEU A 572 -0.33 26.96 9.47
N SER A 573 0.14 27.89 10.31
CA SER A 573 0.69 29.18 9.88
C SER A 573 1.95 28.98 9.04
N GLU A 574 2.93 28.22 9.52
CA GLU A 574 4.17 27.91 8.79
C GLU A 574 3.89 27.21 7.46
N TRP A 575 2.95 26.25 7.47
CA TRP A 575 2.51 25.55 6.29
C TRP A 575 1.83 26.48 5.28
N TRP A 576 1.02 27.44 5.72
CA TRP A 576 0.35 28.41 4.84
C TRP A 576 1.34 29.40 4.21
N HIS A 577 2.36 29.86 4.95
CA HIS A 577 3.37 30.78 4.41
C HIS A 577 4.33 30.10 3.43
N SER A 578 4.63 28.82 3.63
CA SER A 578 5.43 28.03 2.69
C SER A 578 4.60 27.49 1.51
N ALA A 579 3.29 27.78 1.47
CA ALA A 579 2.38 27.14 0.55
C ALA A 579 2.38 27.75 -0.86
N SER A 580 3.13 27.15 -1.79
CA SER A 580 2.93 27.39 -3.22
C SER A 580 1.80 26.52 -3.78
N ALA A 581 1.04 27.06 -4.73
CA ALA A 581 0.07 26.33 -5.54
C ALA A 581 0.71 25.26 -6.43
N GLN A 582 1.99 25.38 -6.76
CA GLN A 582 2.73 24.41 -7.58
C GLN A 582 4.15 24.31 -7.04
N LYS A 583 4.70 23.10 -6.96
CA LYS A 583 6.08 22.84 -6.54
C LYS A 583 6.64 21.71 -7.40
N ILE A 584 6.67 21.93 -8.71
CA ILE A 584 7.20 20.95 -9.66
C ILE A 584 8.73 21.09 -9.67
N ARG A 585 9.43 20.07 -9.17
CA ARG A 585 10.90 20.08 -9.06
C ARG A 585 11.55 19.46 -10.30
N LEU A 586 12.56 20.12 -10.85
CA LEU A 586 13.46 19.62 -11.89
C LEU A 586 14.84 19.47 -11.24
N SER A 587 15.32 18.25 -11.03
CA SER A 587 16.59 18.07 -10.35
C SER A 587 17.79 18.48 -11.23
N ARG A 588 18.95 18.71 -10.60
CA ARG A 588 20.18 19.00 -11.33
C ARG A 588 20.51 17.91 -12.35
N ASP A 589 20.42 16.64 -11.95
CA ASP A 589 20.70 15.51 -12.84
C ASP A 589 19.76 15.48 -14.04
N PHE A 590 18.47 15.79 -13.84
CA PHE A 590 17.50 15.92 -14.93
C PHE A 590 17.91 17.01 -15.93
N LEU A 591 18.35 18.17 -15.43
CA LEU A 591 18.79 19.30 -16.25
C LEU A 591 20.08 18.97 -17.04
N ILE A 592 21.00 18.21 -16.45
CA ILE A 592 22.22 17.73 -17.12
C ILE A 592 21.89 16.71 -18.21
N GLU A 593 21.00 15.75 -17.91
CA GLU A 593 20.57 14.71 -18.85
C GLU A 593 19.79 15.31 -20.04
N HIS A 594 19.05 16.40 -19.83
CA HIS A 594 18.19 17.00 -20.84
C HIS A 594 18.58 18.44 -21.17
N ARG A 595 19.66 18.61 -21.95
CA ARG A 595 20.18 19.93 -22.37
C ARG A 595 19.17 20.82 -23.10
N ALA A 596 18.15 20.25 -23.76
CA ALA A 596 17.07 21.03 -24.36
C ALA A 596 16.15 21.72 -23.34
N VAL A 597 16.09 21.20 -22.10
CA VAL A 597 15.35 21.81 -20.98
C VAL A 597 16.22 22.88 -20.30
N SER A 598 17.51 22.59 -20.08
CA SER A 598 18.41 23.54 -19.41
C SER A 598 18.91 24.65 -20.32
N GLY A 599 19.05 24.40 -21.63
CA GLY A 599 19.68 25.31 -22.59
C GLY A 599 18.78 26.46 -23.06
N PRO A 600 19.24 27.26 -24.06
CA PRO A 600 18.58 28.50 -24.49
C PRO A 600 17.13 28.34 -24.95
N GLU A 601 16.76 27.17 -25.46
CA GLU A 601 15.41 26.86 -25.91
C GLU A 601 14.41 26.56 -24.76
N GLY A 602 14.90 26.34 -23.54
CA GLY A 602 14.11 26.04 -22.36
C GLY A 602 14.29 27.07 -21.25
N LEU A 603 14.90 26.67 -20.13
CA LEU A 603 15.22 27.56 -19.01
C LEU A 603 16.29 28.59 -19.40
N GLY A 604 17.25 28.26 -20.25
CA GLY A 604 18.41 29.08 -20.56
C GLY A 604 19.33 29.25 -19.35
N ILE A 605 19.55 28.18 -18.59
CA ILE A 605 20.57 28.15 -17.54
C ILE A 605 21.94 28.32 -18.19
N ARG A 606 22.74 29.22 -17.63
CA ARG A 606 24.14 29.41 -18.03
C ARG A 606 24.93 28.10 -17.89
N PRO A 607 25.63 27.62 -18.93
CA PRO A 607 26.33 26.33 -18.91
C PRO A 607 27.30 26.14 -17.75
N GLU A 608 27.88 27.23 -17.27
CA GLU A 608 28.79 27.27 -16.12
C GLU A 608 28.13 26.73 -14.86
N LEU A 609 26.82 26.92 -14.66
CA LEU A 609 26.10 26.46 -13.46
C LEU A 609 25.77 24.96 -13.46
N LEU A 610 26.20 24.22 -14.49
CA LEU A 610 26.00 22.79 -14.68
C LEU A 610 27.31 22.05 -15.05
N ASP A 611 28.47 22.65 -14.74
CA ASP A 611 29.80 22.16 -15.16
C ASP A 611 30.51 21.28 -14.11
N GLY A 612 29.89 21.04 -12.95
CA GLY A 612 30.44 20.27 -11.85
C GLY A 612 31.31 21.06 -10.87
N ARG A 613 31.51 22.36 -11.09
CA ARG A 613 32.44 23.18 -10.29
C ARG A 613 31.72 23.94 -9.19
N ARG A 614 31.56 23.34 -8.02
CA ARG A 614 31.00 23.97 -6.80
C ARG A 614 31.45 25.40 -6.48
N ARG A 615 32.66 25.76 -6.92
CA ARG A 615 33.21 27.11 -6.77
C ARG A 615 32.32 28.18 -7.42
N ASN A 616 31.63 27.94 -8.53
CA ASN A 616 30.89 28.99 -9.26
C ASN A 616 29.42 29.15 -8.84
N GLY A 617 29.06 28.73 -7.61
CA GLY A 617 27.66 28.76 -7.16
C GLY A 617 26.76 27.85 -8.01
N GLU A 618 27.24 26.63 -8.27
CA GLU A 618 26.57 25.62 -9.09
C GLU A 618 25.12 25.40 -8.64
N ILE A 619 24.25 24.96 -9.57
CA ILE A 619 22.89 24.54 -9.20
C ILE A 619 22.99 23.41 -8.16
N ALA A 620 22.25 23.56 -7.06
CA ALA A 620 22.16 22.56 -6.00
C ALA A 620 21.49 21.27 -6.50
N GLU A 621 21.64 20.16 -5.78
CA GLU A 621 21.01 18.88 -6.16
C GLU A 621 19.48 19.01 -6.32
N SER A 622 18.85 19.85 -5.50
CA SER A 622 17.42 20.18 -5.57
C SER A 622 16.99 20.85 -6.89
N GLY A 623 17.92 21.45 -7.64
CA GLY A 623 17.71 21.94 -8.99
C GLY A 623 16.83 23.19 -9.09
N VAL A 624 15.81 23.13 -9.96
CA VAL A 624 14.89 24.24 -10.24
C VAL A 624 13.46 23.83 -9.90
N THR A 625 12.73 24.67 -9.18
CA THR A 625 11.33 24.43 -8.80
C THR A 625 10.39 25.41 -9.50
N LEU A 626 9.36 24.91 -10.18
CA LEU A 626 8.27 25.72 -10.73
C LEU A 626 7.26 26.01 -9.62
N LEU A 627 7.03 27.30 -9.32
CA LEU A 627 6.19 27.76 -8.21
C LEU A 627 4.77 28.18 -8.63
N GLY A 628 4.39 27.91 -9.87
CA GLY A 628 3.09 28.31 -10.42
C GLY A 628 3.12 29.71 -11.01
N GLY A 629 2.14 30.02 -11.87
CA GLY A 629 2.29 31.13 -12.81
C GLY A 629 3.55 30.92 -13.67
N THR A 630 4.28 32.00 -13.98
CA THR A 630 5.56 31.94 -14.70
C THR A 630 6.80 31.99 -13.79
N ARG A 631 6.62 31.75 -12.48
CA ARG A 631 7.68 31.87 -11.47
C ARG A 631 8.48 30.58 -11.31
N VAL A 632 9.79 30.73 -11.26
CA VAL A 632 10.75 29.65 -11.03
C VAL A 632 11.69 30.01 -9.88
N ARG A 633 12.03 29.01 -9.06
CA ARG A 633 13.05 29.10 -8.01
C ARG A 633 14.23 28.25 -8.41
N ILE A 634 15.42 28.85 -8.45
CA ILE A 634 16.67 28.18 -8.80
C ILE A 634 17.47 28.03 -7.51
N GLU A 635 17.70 26.80 -7.09
CA GLU A 635 18.47 26.47 -5.89
C GLU A 635 19.97 26.46 -6.24
N LEU A 636 20.77 27.26 -5.54
CA LEU A 636 22.22 27.41 -5.79
C LEU A 636 23.00 26.88 -4.58
N GLU A 637 24.12 26.20 -4.82
CA GLU A 637 24.94 25.60 -3.76
C GLU A 637 25.62 26.69 -2.91
N GLY A 638 25.40 26.65 -1.59
CA GLY A 638 26.00 27.60 -0.64
C GLY A 638 25.44 29.02 -0.68
N ARG A 639 24.27 29.24 -1.29
CA ARG A 639 23.62 30.56 -1.39
C ARG A 639 22.10 30.49 -1.24
N GLU A 640 21.50 31.67 -1.07
CA GLU A 640 20.05 31.80 -1.12
C GLU A 640 19.51 31.50 -2.54
N PRO A 641 18.32 30.87 -2.63
CA PRO A 641 17.73 30.53 -3.91
C PRO A 641 17.32 31.77 -4.70
N ALA A 642 17.59 31.76 -6.01
CA ALA A 642 17.19 32.83 -6.91
C ALA A 642 15.74 32.64 -7.37
N LEU A 643 14.85 33.55 -6.97
CA LEU A 643 13.49 33.63 -7.50
C LEU A 643 13.49 34.46 -8.80
N ARG A 644 12.91 33.91 -9.87
CA ARG A 644 12.81 34.58 -11.18
C ARG A 644 11.40 34.42 -11.76
N GLU A 645 10.94 35.45 -12.45
CA GLU A 645 9.70 35.42 -13.23
C GLU A 645 10.08 35.35 -14.71
N LEU A 646 9.60 34.32 -15.40
CA LEU A 646 9.87 34.13 -16.83
C LEU A 646 8.80 34.81 -17.67
N GLU A 647 9.17 35.28 -18.85
CA GLU A 647 8.19 35.68 -19.87
C GLU A 647 7.28 34.48 -20.22
N ALA A 648 5.98 34.73 -20.43
CA ALA A 648 5.00 33.67 -20.69
C ALA A 648 5.39 32.76 -21.86
N GLU A 649 5.93 33.33 -22.94
CA GLU A 649 6.42 32.56 -24.10
C GLU A 649 7.60 31.64 -23.74
N ARG A 650 8.57 32.13 -22.95
CA ARG A 650 9.72 31.33 -22.49
C ARG A 650 9.24 30.20 -21.57
N PHE A 651 8.28 30.48 -20.70
CA PHE A 651 7.69 29.49 -19.82
C PHE A 651 6.91 28.41 -20.61
N ALA A 652 6.14 28.80 -21.63
CA ALA A 652 5.44 27.86 -22.51
C ALA A 652 6.40 26.90 -23.24
N ARG A 653 7.52 27.43 -23.76
CA ARG A 653 8.58 26.60 -24.36
C ARG A 653 9.22 25.67 -23.35
N LEU A 654 9.53 26.16 -22.15
CA LEU A 654 10.04 25.33 -21.06
C LEU A 654 9.09 24.17 -20.75
N ALA A 655 7.79 24.43 -20.57
CA ALA A 655 6.79 23.40 -20.32
C ALA A 655 6.77 22.33 -21.42
N ALA A 656 6.80 22.75 -22.70
CA ALA A 656 6.86 21.83 -23.84
C ALA A 656 8.15 20.98 -23.82
N ARG A 657 9.31 21.57 -23.50
CA ARG A 657 10.58 20.85 -23.41
C ARG A 657 10.61 19.85 -22.25
N ILE A 658 10.01 20.19 -21.10
CA ILE A 658 9.88 19.27 -19.96
C ILE A 658 9.02 18.06 -20.36
N GLU A 659 7.86 18.27 -20.96
CA GLU A 659 6.98 17.19 -21.41
C GLU A 659 7.66 16.31 -22.47
N GLN A 660 8.34 16.92 -23.42
CA GLN A 660 9.08 16.20 -24.46
C GLN A 660 10.22 15.36 -23.85
N ALA A 661 10.98 15.92 -22.91
CA ALA A 661 12.03 15.19 -22.20
C ALA A 661 11.45 14.01 -21.43
N ALA A 662 10.40 14.23 -20.63
CA ALA A 662 9.72 13.20 -19.87
C ALA A 662 9.16 12.08 -20.77
N TYR A 663 8.58 12.45 -21.92
CA TYR A 663 8.08 11.48 -22.91
C TYR A 663 9.23 10.68 -23.54
N ARG A 664 10.33 11.33 -23.93
CA ARG A 664 11.52 10.64 -24.46
C ARG A 664 12.07 9.64 -23.44
N THR A 665 12.23 10.05 -22.19
CA THR A 665 12.71 9.18 -21.12
C THR A 665 11.75 8.02 -20.88
N LEU A 666 10.43 8.23 -20.92
CA LEU A 666 9.43 7.16 -20.84
C LEU A 666 9.53 6.17 -22.02
N VAL A 667 9.73 6.67 -23.24
CA VAL A 667 9.93 5.85 -24.45
C VAL A 667 11.26 5.07 -24.38
N GLU A 668 12.25 5.56 -23.62
CA GLU A 668 13.55 4.90 -23.42
C GLU A 668 13.61 3.94 -22.23
N ASP A 669 12.94 4.23 -21.11
CA ASP A 669 12.68 3.31 -19.98
C ASP A 669 11.23 3.50 -19.45
N GLU A 670 10.38 2.45 -19.48
CA GLU A 670 9.02 2.53 -18.93
C GLU A 670 9.00 2.78 -17.42
N ARG A 671 10.08 2.40 -16.72
CA ARG A 671 10.25 2.70 -15.29
C ARG A 671 10.47 4.19 -15.06
N GLU A 672 10.81 4.92 -16.11
CA GLU A 672 10.93 6.37 -16.09
C GLU A 672 9.60 7.09 -16.24
N ARG A 673 8.48 6.35 -16.23
CA ARG A 673 7.14 6.94 -16.18
C ARG A 673 7.05 7.93 -15.01
N PRO A 674 6.70 9.20 -15.28
CA PRO A 674 6.41 10.16 -14.23
C PRO A 674 5.25 9.66 -13.36
N THR A 675 5.29 9.96 -12.06
CA THR A 675 4.15 9.68 -11.17
C THR A 675 2.90 10.36 -11.74
N SER A 676 1.75 9.68 -11.70
CA SER A 676 0.50 10.25 -12.20
C SER A 676 0.12 11.46 -11.35
N ASP A 677 0.03 12.64 -11.96
CA ASP A 677 -0.31 13.88 -11.28
C ASP A 677 -1.15 14.77 -12.23
N PRO A 678 -2.50 14.75 -12.08
CA PRO A 678 -3.39 15.53 -12.94
C PRO A 678 -3.17 17.04 -12.82
N GLN A 679 -2.70 17.52 -11.66
CA GLN A 679 -2.49 18.95 -11.45
C GLN A 679 -1.21 19.41 -12.14
N ARG A 680 -0.17 18.57 -12.16
CA ARG A 680 1.02 18.79 -12.99
C ARG A 680 0.63 18.90 -14.46
N ASP A 681 -0.11 17.90 -14.95
CA ASP A 681 -0.45 17.81 -16.38
C ASP A 681 -1.31 19.01 -16.80
N ARG A 682 -2.31 19.38 -15.99
CA ARG A 682 -3.12 20.58 -16.21
C ARG A 682 -2.28 21.87 -16.13
N PHE A 683 -1.32 21.95 -15.22
CA PHE A 683 -0.45 23.11 -15.09
C PHE A 683 0.44 23.28 -16.33
N LEU A 684 1.10 22.21 -16.78
CA LEU A 684 1.95 22.22 -17.98
C LEU A 684 1.15 22.47 -19.25
N GLU A 685 -0.06 21.93 -19.37
CA GLU A 685 -0.97 22.22 -20.48
C GLU A 685 -1.33 23.72 -20.53
N ARG A 686 -1.75 24.30 -19.40
CA ARG A 686 -2.03 25.74 -19.30
C ARG A 686 -0.80 26.59 -19.56
N ALA A 687 0.37 26.13 -19.13
CA ALA A 687 1.65 26.77 -19.41
C ALA A 687 1.91 26.87 -20.90
N ARG A 688 1.71 25.77 -21.63
CA ARG A 688 1.89 25.71 -23.09
C ARG A 688 0.93 26.62 -23.84
N LEU A 689 -0.30 26.77 -23.33
CA LEU A 689 -1.30 27.68 -23.90
C LEU A 689 -1.08 29.16 -23.49
N GLY A 690 -0.08 29.45 -22.66
CA GLY A 690 0.17 30.81 -22.16
C GLY A 690 -0.88 31.32 -21.18
N LEU A 691 -1.69 30.44 -20.56
CA LEU A 691 -2.85 30.79 -19.72
C LEU A 691 -2.51 30.84 -18.21
N LEU A 692 -1.31 31.30 -17.86
CA LEU A 692 -0.74 31.26 -16.50
C LEU A 692 -0.74 32.61 -15.77
N ASP A 693 -1.67 33.50 -16.11
CA ASP A 693 -1.69 34.88 -15.63
C ASP A 693 -1.77 35.04 -14.09
N ARG A 694 -2.32 34.04 -13.37
CA ARG A 694 -2.33 34.01 -11.90
C ARG A 694 -2.08 32.61 -11.33
N PRO A 695 -1.25 32.47 -10.28
CA PRO A 695 -1.11 31.20 -9.54
C PRO A 695 -2.46 30.78 -8.95
N ASP A 696 -2.88 29.53 -9.17
CA ASP A 696 -4.12 29.00 -8.62
C ASP A 696 -3.96 28.67 -7.13
N ALA A 697 -4.31 29.61 -6.26
CA ALA A 697 -4.09 29.48 -4.80
C ALA A 697 -4.94 28.40 -4.11
N ARG A 698 -5.78 27.65 -4.84
CA ARG A 698 -6.58 26.58 -4.24
C ARG A 698 -5.69 25.41 -3.79
N PRO A 699 -5.88 24.85 -2.58
CA PRO A 699 -5.13 23.68 -2.12
C PRO A 699 -5.22 22.47 -3.06
N SER A 700 -6.34 22.33 -3.79
CA SER A 700 -6.57 21.27 -4.77
C SER A 700 -5.78 21.45 -6.07
N ALA A 701 -5.26 22.64 -6.33
CA ALA A 701 -4.47 22.93 -7.53
C ALA A 701 -2.98 22.61 -7.34
N ARG A 702 -2.60 21.92 -6.27
CA ARG A 702 -1.21 21.57 -5.94
C ARG A 702 -0.66 20.37 -6.68
N SER A 703 0.59 20.54 -7.13
CA SER A 703 1.46 19.47 -7.62
C SER A 703 2.81 19.58 -6.91
N GLU A 704 3.29 18.45 -6.39
CA GLU A 704 4.64 18.27 -5.83
C GLU A 704 5.44 17.30 -6.72
N SER A 705 5.12 17.27 -8.01
CA SER A 705 5.76 16.37 -8.97
C SER A 705 7.26 16.66 -9.07
N GLU A 706 8.04 15.60 -9.21
CA GLU A 706 9.48 15.69 -9.38
C GLU A 706 9.92 15.03 -10.68
N PHE A 707 10.71 15.76 -11.47
CA PHE A 707 11.45 15.25 -12.61
C PHE A 707 12.90 15.06 -12.16
N LEU A 708 13.26 13.80 -11.95
CA LEU A 708 14.57 13.39 -11.50
C LEU A 708 15.37 12.85 -12.68
N GLY A 709 16.69 13.03 -12.65
CA GLY A 709 17.57 12.33 -13.59
C GLY A 709 17.53 10.82 -13.35
N SER A 710 17.80 10.06 -14.40
CA SER A 710 17.82 8.60 -14.38
C SER A 710 18.80 8.06 -13.33
N ARG A 711 19.91 8.78 -13.11
CA ARG A 711 20.91 8.46 -12.08
C ARG A 711 20.37 8.67 -10.66
N GLU A 712 19.74 9.81 -10.40
CA GLU A 712 19.20 10.14 -9.08
C GLU A 712 18.03 9.21 -8.70
N LYS A 713 17.10 8.98 -9.63
CA LYS A 713 15.91 8.14 -9.38
C LYS A 713 16.25 6.69 -9.05
N HIS A 714 17.39 6.20 -9.51
CA HIS A 714 17.78 4.80 -9.40
C HIS A 714 19.07 4.56 -8.60
N GLY A 715 19.75 5.63 -8.16
CA GLY A 715 21.04 5.59 -7.46
C GLY A 715 22.26 5.44 -8.39
N LEU A 716 23.44 5.79 -7.86
CA LEU A 716 24.73 5.69 -8.54
C LEU A 716 24.98 4.26 -9.06
N VAL A 717 25.10 4.15 -10.39
CA VAL A 717 25.56 2.97 -11.15
C VAL A 717 24.51 1.87 -11.38
N ARG A 718 23.58 2.12 -12.31
CA ARG A 718 23.42 1.13 -13.38
C ARG A 718 24.57 1.31 -14.36
N THR A 719 25.65 0.54 -14.21
CA THR A 719 26.29 0.02 -15.42
C THR A 719 25.17 -0.64 -16.23
N ARG A 720 25.11 -0.37 -17.53
CA ARG A 720 24.23 -1.04 -18.50
C ARG A 720 23.99 -2.46 -18.00
N THR A 721 22.75 -2.75 -17.56
CA THR A 721 22.32 -3.97 -16.86
C THR A 721 23.39 -5.06 -16.91
N SER A 722 24.04 -5.37 -15.78
CA SER A 722 24.88 -6.56 -15.66
C SER A 722 24.19 -7.69 -16.41
N ARG A 723 24.85 -8.25 -17.44
CA ARG A 723 24.29 -9.35 -18.25
C ARG A 723 24.03 -10.59 -17.40
N LEU A 724 24.55 -10.62 -16.17
CA LEU A 724 24.44 -11.74 -15.25
C LEU A 724 23.12 -11.68 -14.46
N PRO A 725 22.42 -12.81 -14.28
CA PRO A 725 21.14 -12.88 -13.56
C PRO A 725 21.29 -12.83 -12.02
N LEU A 726 22.46 -12.44 -11.51
CA LEU A 726 22.86 -12.52 -10.10
C LEU A 726 23.22 -11.13 -9.57
N ASP A 727 22.69 -10.81 -8.40
CA ASP A 727 23.09 -9.67 -7.57
C ASP A 727 23.88 -10.20 -6.36
N VAL A 728 25.06 -9.65 -6.10
CA VAL A 728 25.81 -9.95 -4.87
C VAL A 728 25.38 -8.93 -3.83
N VAL A 729 24.68 -9.38 -2.78
CA VAL A 729 24.26 -8.51 -1.69
C VAL A 729 25.17 -8.74 -0.49
N VAL A 730 25.96 -7.73 -0.16
CA VAL A 730 26.76 -7.71 1.08
C VAL A 730 25.87 -7.19 2.20
N ARG A 731 25.61 -8.01 3.21
CA ARG A 731 24.88 -7.63 4.43
C ARG A 731 25.80 -7.78 5.62
N GLY A 732 25.96 -6.69 6.37
CA GLY A 732 26.50 -6.72 7.72
C GLY A 732 25.37 -6.92 8.72
N ASP A 733 25.55 -7.86 9.64
CA ASP A 733 24.77 -7.90 10.87
C ASP A 733 25.60 -7.25 12.00
N LEU A 734 25.07 -6.18 12.58
CA LEU A 734 25.74 -5.43 13.65
C LEU A 734 25.75 -6.20 14.97
N GLU A 735 24.82 -7.13 15.19
CA GLU A 735 24.76 -7.92 16.43
C GLU A 735 25.81 -9.04 16.45
N THR A 736 26.22 -9.55 15.27
CA THR A 736 27.20 -10.63 15.16
C THR A 736 28.53 -10.21 14.51
N LEU A 737 28.69 -8.93 14.17
CA LEU A 737 29.84 -8.38 13.41
C LEU A 737 30.15 -9.16 12.11
N GLY A 738 29.17 -9.86 11.56
CA GLY A 738 29.33 -10.73 10.41
C GLY A 738 29.03 -10.00 9.10
N LEU A 739 30.00 -9.96 8.18
CA LEU A 739 29.78 -9.55 6.79
C LEU A 739 29.52 -10.78 5.93
N ALA A 740 28.30 -10.93 5.42
CA ALA A 740 27.95 -12.00 4.50
C ALA A 740 27.65 -11.45 3.10
N ALA A 741 28.37 -11.94 2.09
CA ALA A 741 28.05 -11.71 0.68
C ALA A 741 27.21 -12.87 0.16
N VAL A 742 25.92 -12.62 -0.09
CA VAL A 742 24.99 -13.66 -0.58
C VAL A 742 24.70 -13.42 -2.06
N PRO A 743 24.97 -14.39 -2.95
CA PRO A 743 24.49 -14.32 -4.32
C PRO A 743 22.97 -14.51 -4.32
N LEU A 744 22.26 -13.54 -4.90
CA LEU A 744 20.81 -13.59 -5.08
C LEU A 744 20.48 -13.54 -6.57
N ILE A 745 19.68 -14.50 -7.04
CA ILE A 745 19.04 -14.42 -8.35
C ILE A 745 18.06 -13.25 -8.33
N ARG A 746 18.21 -12.34 -9.30
CA ARG A 746 17.33 -11.20 -9.44
C ARG A 746 15.93 -11.67 -9.85
N LEU A 747 14.94 -11.42 -9.01
CA LEU A 747 13.56 -11.75 -9.32
C LEU A 747 12.99 -10.70 -10.31
N PRO A 748 12.19 -11.13 -11.31
CA PRO A 748 11.50 -10.19 -12.17
C PRO A 748 10.52 -9.35 -11.33
N ALA A 749 10.42 -8.06 -11.63
CA ALA A 749 9.45 -7.17 -10.96
C ALA A 749 8.01 -7.64 -11.20
N PRO A 750 7.08 -7.43 -10.26
CA PRO A 750 5.66 -7.59 -10.53
C PRO A 750 5.26 -6.55 -11.61
N PRO A 751 4.44 -6.93 -12.59
CA PRO A 751 4.04 -6.00 -13.62
C PRO A 751 3.02 -4.97 -13.10
N ALA A 752 2.93 -3.81 -13.74
CA ALA A 752 2.03 -2.72 -13.32
C ALA A 752 0.54 -3.09 -13.35
N ASP A 753 0.15 -4.05 -14.20
CA ASP A 753 -1.22 -4.57 -14.35
C ASP A 753 -1.50 -5.80 -13.47
N ALA A 754 -0.60 -6.14 -12.55
CA ALA A 754 -0.71 -7.29 -11.66
C ALA A 754 -2.06 -7.38 -10.92
N LEU A 755 -2.68 -6.23 -10.63
CA LEU A 755 -3.97 -6.17 -9.94
C LEU A 755 -5.11 -6.81 -10.73
N LEU A 756 -5.09 -6.76 -12.07
CA LEU A 756 -6.15 -7.29 -12.93
C LEU A 756 -6.22 -8.82 -12.95
N TYR A 757 -5.14 -9.50 -12.52
CA TYR A 757 -5.00 -10.95 -12.59
C TYR A 757 -4.98 -11.64 -11.22
N ARG A 758 -5.09 -10.87 -10.13
CA ARG A 758 -5.23 -11.38 -8.76
C ARG A 758 -6.63 -11.93 -8.56
#